data_AF-A0A7D8UWT7-F1
#
_entry.id   AF-A0A7D8UWT7-F1
#
_cell.length_a   1.000
_cell.length_b   1.000
_cell.length_c   1.000
_cell.angle_alpha   90.00
_cell.angle_beta   90.00
_cell.angle_gamma   90.00
#
_symmetry.space_group_name_H-M   'P 1'
#
loop_
_entity.id
_entity.type
_entity.pdbx_description
1 polymer ?
#
loop_
_entity_poly.entity_id
_entity_poly.type
_entity_poly.pdbx_seq_one_letter_code
_entity_poly.pdbx_strand_id
1 'polypeptide(L)'
;MVLQSQKNTLHNKMLGRRIPHPASTNFDADNLSPPAKRLKTRESPDGDYSHDASGDESTPHTANTYTYRDEIPDSDDESDPGDENPTSQRPTELESALPPVKTDKEAIDEYEAMRAGDEVSDDLKSRLSQRTWTRGKSSIYVDAFNLALDTVLEDEGHLFDEKEMEVLSQWRRLEYEAQYLYVRLFLRKTSAWHRISRLGYHSDISDIPSAATSLQCSRELPESSAAIQINPAELTPPEGTILESSFTFADSSSEMISTLQEASSLLNLEELKAMAKEAKFQGKTKTDLLKALQRMSRRQSGLGWVGLKRSDSEQTVASDSGNNEEGDDDDAISNMNRDKHFVRKIMASTGPCIRLSLPTLKLFERVHLIFYRSTEWTEKSLTTIILARISRRNFPDYIVCRSANIFPSRSYILEFESALRVQLRIDQILEFNGNPGKQGLEEVLGIFDEVYPRWEMLLKEEQRKEDRVYESGEGAYLRRFSPAWVYTRIVHKGTYVLGRFKLHSREHEVLNELLKQRLFHAARRGAWYQRKALLEEHYMYALDPPSGISDPEKQKKHWKRISRQTCERGLEDKDCHTIYHYDLQKRIKKLEKALKIPMREQHDFGHVLLSKALEVSVEGIQIKKNHPPPLKRRASAQITEEKQRSTKTIWVDESEGGGECSVEAMCLSSYRERGFKGYHSEGGILRTLFAYLFFDVLFVYIPNVFQTAYQTCPLDLHTDAFFPSRASEINHRLVEIANGNAAQIIRSVDERERERKTCVIGLNWDFELDDLLEIVGCFDGAALATVCKVMAQEYRVRGGGIPDLFLWNPKDKTVVFSEVKSENDRLSDTQRMWIHVLTGAGIRVELCNAIAREVREINAE
;
A
#
# COMPACT_ATOMS: atom_id res chain seq x y z
N MET A 1 -33.48 23.01 41.67
CA MET A 1 -34.31 23.62 42.72
C MET A 1 -33.60 24.84 43.29
N VAL A 2 -34.20 26.02 43.06
CA VAL A 2 -34.20 27.27 43.84
C VAL A 2 -32.89 27.72 44.49
N LEU A 3 -32.29 28.78 43.95
CA LEU A 3 -31.81 29.95 44.72
C LEU A 3 -31.96 31.21 43.86
N GLN A 4 -32.79 32.14 44.35
CA GLN A 4 -33.08 33.45 43.75
C GLN A 4 -32.23 34.58 44.36
N SER A 5 -32.07 35.60 43.54
CA SER A 5 -31.46 36.93 43.63
C SER A 5 -31.35 37.67 44.99
N GLN A 6 -30.28 38.47 45.10
CA GLN A 6 -30.32 39.80 45.73
C GLN A 6 -29.96 40.89 44.72
N LYS A 7 -30.63 42.04 44.89
CA LYS A 7 -30.70 43.21 44.00
C LYS A 7 -29.63 44.28 44.30
N ASN A 8 -29.21 44.93 43.22
CA ASN A 8 -28.90 46.36 42.97
C ASN A 8 -28.62 47.34 44.12
N THR A 9 -27.63 48.22 43.89
CA THR A 9 -27.79 49.67 44.09
C THR A 9 -26.86 50.55 43.22
N LEU A 10 -27.50 51.55 42.57
CA LEU A 10 -27.13 52.98 42.34
C LEU A 10 -25.85 53.27 41.51
N HIS A 11 -25.81 54.16 40.51
CA HIS A 11 -26.51 55.44 40.36
C HIS A 11 -26.46 55.94 38.90
N ASN A 12 -27.49 56.70 38.50
CA ASN A 12 -27.81 57.20 37.16
C ASN A 12 -26.95 58.39 36.64
N LYS A 13 -27.15 58.68 35.34
CA LYS A 13 -27.05 59.95 34.58
C LYS A 13 -25.76 60.09 33.74
N MET A 14 -25.82 60.37 32.43
CA MET A 14 -26.58 61.44 31.78
C MET A 14 -26.99 61.15 30.30
N LEU A 15 -28.24 61.55 29.98
CA LEU A 15 -28.72 62.40 28.84
C LEU A 15 -28.14 62.13 27.42
N GLY A 16 -28.89 61.91 26.35
CA GLY A 16 -30.24 62.35 25.99
C GLY A 16 -30.22 63.57 25.07
N ARG A 17 -30.17 63.38 23.74
CA ARG A 17 -30.69 64.31 22.70
C ARG A 17 -30.77 63.61 21.32
N ARG A 18 -31.94 63.67 20.68
CA ARG A 18 -32.25 63.28 19.29
C ARG A 18 -32.45 64.53 18.43
N ILE A 19 -32.56 64.29 17.11
CA ILE A 19 -33.23 65.06 16.02
C ILE A 19 -32.22 65.62 14.99
N PRO A 20 -32.47 65.67 13.65
CA PRO A 20 -33.35 64.90 12.72
C PRO A 20 -32.67 64.43 11.39
N HIS A 21 -33.35 63.59 10.61
CA HIS A 21 -33.11 63.36 9.17
C HIS A 21 -33.96 64.31 8.27
N PRO A 22 -33.46 64.65 7.07
CA PRO A 22 -34.24 64.51 5.81
C PRO A 22 -33.33 64.12 4.61
N ALA A 23 -33.74 63.75 3.38
CA ALA A 23 -34.94 63.18 2.75
C ALA A 23 -34.46 62.47 1.43
N SER A 24 -35.29 61.56 0.91
CA SER A 24 -35.04 60.57 -0.15
C SER A 24 -34.96 61.09 -1.60
N THR A 25 -34.38 60.29 -2.50
CA THR A 25 -34.88 60.10 -3.88
C THR A 25 -34.79 58.64 -4.32
N ASN A 26 -35.89 58.16 -4.91
CA ASN A 26 -36.16 56.80 -5.41
C ASN A 26 -35.43 56.48 -6.73
N PHE A 27 -35.21 55.19 -7.05
CA PHE A 27 -35.76 54.52 -8.25
C PHE A 27 -35.52 53.00 -8.25
N ASP A 28 -36.43 52.32 -8.96
CA ASP A 28 -36.88 50.92 -9.01
C ASP A 28 -35.93 49.76 -9.38
N ALA A 29 -36.35 48.58 -8.88
CA ALA A 29 -36.54 47.25 -9.51
C ALA A 29 -35.47 46.50 -10.34
N ASP A 30 -35.40 45.20 -10.00
CA ASP A 30 -35.08 44.01 -10.82
C ASP A 30 -33.76 43.91 -11.60
N ASN A 31 -32.83 43.09 -11.08
CA ASN A 31 -32.14 42.02 -11.82
C ASN A 31 -31.11 41.31 -10.92
N LEU A 32 -31.42 40.09 -10.46
CA LEU A 32 -30.45 39.21 -9.79
C LEU A 32 -29.70 38.38 -10.84
N SER A 33 -28.51 38.84 -11.21
CA SER A 33 -27.45 38.04 -11.84
C SER A 33 -26.10 38.49 -11.26
N PRO A 34 -25.20 37.59 -10.83
CA PRO A 34 -23.91 37.99 -10.24
C PRO A 34 -22.96 38.55 -11.32
N PRO A 35 -22.27 39.69 -11.09
CA PRO A 35 -21.41 40.29 -12.09
C PRO A 35 -20.02 39.61 -12.17
N ALA A 36 -19.46 39.67 -13.38
CA ALA A 36 -18.17 39.10 -13.78
C ALA A 36 -16.96 39.81 -13.15
N LYS A 37 -15.88 39.04 -13.01
CA LYS A 37 -14.57 39.40 -12.44
C LYS A 37 -13.99 40.70 -13.02
N ARG A 38 -13.58 41.63 -12.14
CA ARG A 38 -12.83 42.84 -12.48
C ARG A 38 -11.34 42.65 -12.16
N LEU A 39 -10.51 42.95 -13.16
CA LEU A 39 -9.04 42.98 -13.13
C LEU A 39 -8.49 43.95 -12.08
N LYS A 40 -7.39 43.56 -11.42
CA LYS A 40 -6.59 44.43 -10.54
C LYS A 40 -5.51 45.13 -11.35
N THR A 41 -5.68 46.45 -11.49
CA THR A 41 -4.67 47.43 -11.89
C THR A 41 -3.64 47.60 -10.77
N ARG A 42 -2.35 47.71 -11.12
CA ARG A 42 -1.26 48.12 -10.22
C ARG A 42 -1.02 49.61 -10.42
N GLU A 43 -0.98 50.36 -9.32
CA GLU A 43 -0.38 51.70 -9.25
C GLU A 43 0.60 51.71 -8.06
N SER A 44 1.82 52.17 -8.33
CA SER A 44 2.85 52.57 -7.37
C SER A 44 3.13 54.06 -7.61
N PRO A 45 3.66 54.80 -6.62
CA PRO A 45 4.54 55.93 -6.93
C PRO A 45 5.84 55.96 -6.10
N ASP A 46 6.95 55.93 -6.85
CA ASP A 46 8.09 56.87 -6.91
C ASP A 46 9.15 57.09 -5.81
N GLY A 47 10.40 57.17 -6.32
CA GLY A 47 11.61 57.81 -5.76
C GLY A 47 12.91 57.04 -6.10
N ASP A 48 13.38 56.93 -7.35
CA ASP A 48 14.36 57.81 -8.08
C ASP A 48 15.73 57.94 -7.34
N TYR A 49 16.91 57.54 -7.85
CA TYR A 49 17.59 58.00 -9.08
C TYR A 49 18.75 57.09 -9.59
N SER A 50 18.84 56.94 -10.93
CA SER A 50 20.03 56.89 -11.85
C SER A 50 21.05 55.72 -11.76
N HIS A 51 21.66 55.16 -12.82
CA HIS A 51 21.88 55.54 -14.24
C HIS A 51 22.35 54.29 -15.05
N ASP A 52 21.98 54.20 -16.35
CA ASP A 52 22.64 53.59 -17.54
C ASP A 52 23.19 52.13 -17.54
N ALA A 53 23.14 51.32 -18.61
CA ALA A 53 22.62 51.41 -19.97
C ALA A 53 22.58 50.00 -20.61
N SER A 54 21.62 49.83 -21.55
CA SER A 54 21.64 49.00 -22.78
C SER A 54 22.21 47.56 -22.79
N GLY A 55 21.37 46.61 -23.23
CA GLY A 55 21.83 45.31 -23.72
C GLY A 55 20.66 44.37 -24.05
N ASP A 56 20.24 44.41 -25.30
CA ASP A 56 19.26 43.55 -25.98
C ASP A 56 19.59 42.04 -25.80
N GLU A 57 18.60 41.20 -25.45
CA GLU A 57 18.30 39.96 -26.18
C GLU A 57 17.16 39.14 -25.52
N SER A 58 16.22 38.78 -26.38
CA SER A 58 15.01 37.98 -26.18
C SER A 58 15.27 36.49 -25.93
N THR A 59 14.59 35.88 -24.97
CA THR A 59 14.22 34.44 -24.99
C THR A 59 12.83 34.19 -24.38
N PRO A 60 12.11 33.14 -24.81
CA PRO A 60 10.67 33.00 -24.62
C PRO A 60 10.28 32.22 -23.37
N HIS A 61 9.38 32.77 -22.56
CA HIS A 61 8.76 32.09 -21.42
C HIS A 61 7.75 31.03 -21.87
N THR A 62 8.07 29.75 -21.63
CA THR A 62 7.08 28.65 -21.62
C THR A 62 6.46 28.56 -20.22
N ALA A 63 5.14 28.70 -20.16
CA ALA A 63 4.36 28.58 -18.94
C ALA A 63 4.23 27.12 -18.51
N ASN A 64 4.92 26.73 -17.43
CA ASN A 64 4.70 25.42 -16.79
C ASN A 64 3.41 25.47 -15.96
N THR A 65 2.42 24.69 -16.42
CA THR A 65 1.15 24.45 -15.73
C THR A 65 1.37 23.29 -14.77
N TYR A 66 1.40 23.57 -13.47
CA TYR A 66 1.51 22.55 -12.43
C TYR A 66 0.16 21.83 -12.24
N THR A 67 0.10 20.54 -12.53
CA THR A 67 -1.00 19.65 -12.16
C THR A 67 -0.85 19.21 -10.70
N TYR A 68 -1.70 19.73 -9.82
CA TYR A 68 -1.93 19.19 -8.48
C TYR A 68 -2.57 17.80 -8.61
N ARG A 69 -1.97 16.75 -8.02
CA ARG A 69 -2.63 15.46 -7.81
C ARG A 69 -3.53 15.60 -6.57
N ASP A 70 -4.84 15.36 -6.73
CA ASP A 70 -5.80 15.28 -5.62
C ASP A 70 -5.75 13.86 -5.03
N GLU A 71 -4.77 13.57 -4.19
CA GLU A 71 -4.65 12.28 -3.48
C GLU A 71 -5.79 12.09 -2.46
N ILE A 72 -6.21 10.84 -2.25
CA ILE A 72 -7.19 10.49 -1.22
C ILE A 72 -6.51 10.74 0.13
N PRO A 73 -7.09 11.58 1.02
CA PRO A 73 -6.53 11.77 2.34
C PRO A 73 -6.45 10.41 3.04
N ASP A 74 -5.23 9.97 3.37
CA ASP A 74 -4.97 8.68 4.05
C ASP A 74 -5.16 7.43 3.15
N SER A 75 -4.75 7.48 1.87
CA SER A 75 -4.54 6.24 1.11
C SER A 75 -3.62 5.32 1.92
N ASP A 76 -3.91 4.02 1.96
CA ASP A 76 -3.04 3.01 2.63
C ASP A 76 -1.61 2.94 2.07
N ASP A 77 -1.31 3.83 1.12
CA ASP A 77 -0.13 3.96 0.29
C ASP A 77 0.44 5.37 0.38
N GLU A 78 0.83 5.84 1.58
CA GLU A 78 2.04 6.67 1.61
C GLU A 78 3.23 5.76 1.38
N SER A 79 3.37 5.38 0.12
CA SER A 79 4.61 4.90 -0.46
C SER A 79 5.66 5.98 -0.20
N ASP A 80 6.79 5.59 0.36
CA ASP A 80 7.97 6.45 0.36
C ASP A 80 8.18 6.94 -1.10
N PRO A 81 8.21 8.26 -1.37
CA PRO A 81 8.39 8.79 -2.72
C PRO A 81 9.71 8.34 -3.38
N GLY A 82 10.60 7.67 -2.64
CA GLY A 82 11.85 7.11 -3.11
C GLY A 82 11.78 5.75 -3.83
N ASP A 83 10.69 4.97 -3.71
CA ASP A 83 10.60 3.65 -4.36
C ASP A 83 9.67 3.68 -5.59
N GLU A 84 10.04 4.48 -6.61
CA GLU A 84 9.43 4.46 -7.95
C GLU A 84 9.82 3.18 -8.74
N ASN A 85 9.55 2.01 -8.16
CA ASN A 85 9.51 0.75 -8.88
C ASN A 85 8.14 0.10 -8.65
N PRO A 86 7.25 0.03 -9.67
CA PRO A 86 5.99 -0.70 -9.61
C PRO A 86 6.15 -2.24 -9.43
N THR A 87 7.35 -2.69 -9.08
CA THR A 87 7.79 -4.07 -8.95
C THR A 87 8.35 -4.41 -7.56
N SER A 88 8.48 -3.46 -6.64
CA SER A 88 8.88 -3.73 -5.24
C SER A 88 7.71 -4.38 -4.50
N GLN A 89 7.82 -5.69 -4.23
CA GLN A 89 6.73 -6.54 -3.73
C GLN A 89 6.62 -6.41 -2.22
N ARG A 90 5.41 -6.24 -1.69
CA ARG A 90 5.18 -6.14 -0.24
C ARG A 90 5.31 -7.52 0.41
N PRO A 91 5.97 -7.64 1.57
CA PRO A 91 5.99 -8.90 2.32
C PRO A 91 4.61 -9.19 2.92
N THR A 92 4.22 -10.46 2.98
CA THR A 92 3.03 -10.89 3.72
C THR A 92 3.16 -10.57 5.21
N GLU A 93 2.05 -10.56 5.96
CA GLU A 93 2.08 -10.32 7.42
C GLU A 93 2.91 -11.36 8.15
N LEU A 94 2.81 -12.62 7.72
CA LEU A 94 3.63 -13.68 8.27
C LEU A 94 5.10 -13.49 7.89
N GLU A 95 5.43 -13.06 6.67
CA GLU A 95 6.80 -12.73 6.30
C GLU A 95 7.38 -11.57 7.10
N SER A 96 6.61 -10.50 7.34
CA SER A 96 7.09 -9.35 8.12
C SER A 96 7.31 -9.68 9.59
N ALA A 97 6.60 -10.71 10.10
CA ALA A 97 6.83 -11.25 11.43
C ALA A 97 7.98 -12.25 11.51
N LEU A 98 8.51 -12.75 10.39
CA LEU A 98 9.61 -13.71 10.37
C LEU A 98 10.97 -12.99 10.23
N PRO A 99 12.07 -13.64 10.65
CA PRO A 99 13.40 -13.06 10.51
C PRO A 99 13.72 -12.75 9.05
N PRO A 100 14.53 -11.71 8.75
CA PRO A 100 15.07 -11.54 7.42
C PRO A 100 15.98 -12.73 7.11
N VAL A 101 15.49 -13.67 6.29
CA VAL A 101 16.26 -14.83 5.83
C VAL A 101 16.74 -14.57 4.41
N LYS A 102 17.99 -14.96 4.12
CA LYS A 102 18.47 -14.97 2.75
C LYS A 102 17.66 -16.02 1.99
N THR A 103 16.90 -15.59 1.00
CA THR A 103 16.18 -16.46 0.06
C THR A 103 16.98 -16.60 -1.24
N ASP A 104 18.29 -16.40 -1.17
CA ASP A 104 19.18 -16.53 -2.32
C ASP A 104 19.41 -18.01 -2.65
N LYS A 105 19.93 -18.23 -3.86
CA LYS A 105 20.14 -19.57 -4.39
C LYS A 105 21.01 -20.43 -3.46
N GLU A 106 21.99 -19.82 -2.78
CA GLU A 106 22.87 -20.52 -1.85
C GLU A 106 22.11 -21.09 -0.65
N ALA A 107 21.21 -20.31 -0.03
CA ALA A 107 20.40 -20.79 1.09
C ALA A 107 19.40 -21.90 0.68
N ILE A 108 18.86 -21.81 -0.53
CA ILE A 108 17.97 -22.84 -1.11
C ILE A 108 18.76 -24.12 -1.40
N ASP A 109 19.93 -24.00 -2.05
CA ASP A 109 20.81 -25.13 -2.36
C ASP A 109 21.27 -25.84 -1.07
N GLU A 110 21.51 -25.11 0.02
CA GLU A 110 21.88 -25.65 1.34
C GLU A 110 20.73 -26.46 1.98
N TYR A 111 19.48 -25.98 1.88
CA TYR A 111 18.30 -26.72 2.30
C TYR A 111 18.13 -28.04 1.52
N GLU A 112 18.19 -27.95 0.19
CA GLU A 112 17.97 -29.10 -0.68
C GLU A 112 19.08 -30.14 -0.50
N ALA A 113 20.31 -29.71 -0.16
CA ALA A 113 21.40 -30.58 0.24
C ALA A 113 21.15 -31.26 1.61
N MET A 114 20.62 -30.54 2.60
CA MET A 114 20.32 -31.08 3.93
C MET A 114 19.21 -32.14 3.86
N ARG A 115 18.08 -31.86 3.20
CA ARG A 115 16.98 -32.82 3.04
C ARG A 115 17.38 -34.05 2.22
N ALA A 116 18.21 -33.87 1.20
CA ALA A 116 18.76 -34.99 0.44
C ALA A 116 19.75 -35.86 1.24
N GLY A 117 20.21 -35.39 2.41
CA GLY A 117 21.07 -36.13 3.34
C GLY A 117 20.30 -36.97 4.37
N ASP A 118 19.05 -36.63 4.68
CA ASP A 118 18.20 -37.39 5.61
C ASP A 118 17.68 -38.72 5.00
N GLU A 119 17.76 -38.88 3.67
CA GLU A 119 17.57 -40.15 2.98
C GLU A 119 18.92 -40.75 2.52
N VAL A 120 19.47 -41.63 3.38
CA VAL A 120 20.58 -42.59 3.15
C VAL A 120 22.02 -42.04 3.24
N SER A 121 22.75 -42.57 4.24
CA SER A 121 24.21 -42.53 4.40
C SER A 121 24.93 -43.28 3.27
N ASP A 122 25.88 -42.65 2.57
CA ASP A 122 27.33 -42.70 2.86
C ASP A 122 28.10 -41.90 1.79
N ASP A 123 29.25 -41.32 2.17
CA ASP A 123 30.21 -40.55 1.35
C ASP A 123 29.84 -39.11 0.88
N LEU A 124 30.06 -38.16 1.80
CA LEU A 124 29.93 -36.72 1.61
C LEU A 124 30.99 -36.11 0.65
N LYS A 125 32.09 -36.82 0.34
CA LYS A 125 33.19 -36.26 -0.46
C LYS A 125 33.07 -36.48 -1.97
N SER A 126 32.45 -37.56 -2.45
CA SER A 126 32.27 -37.75 -3.89
C SER A 126 31.13 -36.90 -4.47
N ARG A 127 30.06 -36.64 -3.71
CA ARG A 127 28.85 -35.92 -4.19
C ARG A 127 29.04 -34.41 -4.40
N LEU A 128 29.97 -33.79 -3.68
CA LEU A 128 30.33 -32.36 -3.87
C LEU A 128 30.97 -32.07 -5.23
N SER A 129 31.50 -33.09 -5.92
CA SER A 129 32.21 -32.94 -7.19
C SER A 129 31.33 -33.11 -8.44
N GLN A 130 30.10 -33.61 -8.30
CA GLN A 130 29.21 -33.92 -9.43
C GLN A 130 27.84 -33.25 -9.26
N ARG A 131 27.63 -32.16 -10.00
CA ARG A 131 26.33 -31.47 -10.16
C ARG A 131 25.37 -32.29 -11.03
N THR A 132 25.00 -33.48 -10.60
CA THR A 132 24.04 -34.34 -11.32
C THR A 132 22.90 -34.74 -10.37
N TRP A 133 21.69 -34.33 -10.74
CA TRP A 133 20.44 -34.64 -10.04
C TRP A 133 20.18 -36.16 -9.98
N THR A 134 19.52 -36.61 -8.91
CA THR A 134 19.09 -38.01 -8.70
C THR A 134 17.60 -38.02 -8.39
N ARG A 135 16.87 -38.99 -8.95
CA ARG A 135 15.43 -39.20 -8.76
C ARG A 135 15.12 -39.30 -7.25
N GLY A 136 14.32 -38.37 -6.71
CA GLY A 136 13.91 -38.35 -5.29
C GLY A 136 14.29 -37.10 -4.47
N LYS A 137 14.98 -36.10 -5.03
CA LYS A 137 15.26 -34.85 -4.29
C LYS A 137 14.02 -33.96 -4.12
N SER A 138 13.68 -33.59 -2.88
CA SER A 138 12.59 -32.65 -2.58
C SER A 138 13.05 -31.20 -2.75
N SER A 139 12.15 -30.35 -3.27
CA SER A 139 12.37 -28.93 -3.47
C SER A 139 11.64 -28.16 -2.39
N ILE A 140 12.31 -27.14 -1.84
CA ILE A 140 11.77 -26.30 -0.78
C ILE A 140 10.40 -25.72 -1.13
N TYR A 141 10.16 -25.43 -2.41
CA TYR A 141 8.91 -24.85 -2.87
C TYR A 141 7.74 -25.84 -2.79
N VAL A 142 7.98 -27.09 -3.19
CA VAL A 142 6.95 -28.15 -3.15
C VAL A 142 6.69 -28.55 -1.70
N ASP A 143 7.73 -28.64 -0.89
CA ASP A 143 7.62 -28.93 0.54
C ASP A 143 6.81 -27.85 1.27
N ALA A 144 7.07 -26.58 0.98
CA ALA A 144 6.32 -25.45 1.53
C ALA A 144 4.85 -25.47 1.10
N PHE A 145 4.60 -25.74 -0.17
CA PHE A 145 3.25 -25.80 -0.72
C PHE A 145 2.44 -26.92 -0.07
N ASN A 146 3.02 -28.11 0.06
CA ASN A 146 2.37 -29.24 0.70
C ASN A 146 2.19 -29.02 2.21
N LEU A 147 3.16 -28.40 2.90
CA LEU A 147 3.01 -28.02 4.31
C LEU A 147 1.80 -27.09 4.51
N ALA A 148 1.65 -26.08 3.67
CA ALA A 148 0.52 -25.16 3.73
C ALA A 148 -0.80 -25.89 3.50
N LEU A 149 -0.87 -26.74 2.47
CA LEU A 149 -2.05 -27.52 2.14
C LEU A 149 -2.45 -28.48 3.26
N ASP A 150 -1.50 -29.25 3.78
CA ASP A 150 -1.77 -30.24 4.81
C ASP A 150 -2.25 -29.59 6.11
N THR A 151 -1.63 -28.47 6.50
CA THR A 151 -2.06 -27.71 7.69
C THR A 151 -3.48 -27.19 7.53
N VAL A 152 -3.82 -26.62 6.36
CA VAL A 152 -5.18 -26.09 6.10
C VAL A 152 -6.22 -27.21 6.05
N LEU A 153 -5.88 -28.36 5.49
CA LEU A 153 -6.82 -29.48 5.40
C LEU A 153 -7.07 -30.16 6.74
N GLU A 154 -6.07 -30.20 7.62
CA GLU A 154 -6.18 -30.77 8.96
C GLU A 154 -7.09 -29.92 9.86
N ASP A 155 -6.87 -28.59 9.87
CA ASP A 155 -7.57 -27.67 10.77
C ASP A 155 -8.85 -27.08 10.16
N GLU A 156 -8.85 -26.78 8.85
CA GLU A 156 -9.81 -25.86 8.22
C GLU A 156 -10.52 -26.49 6.99
N GLY A 157 -10.60 -27.82 6.93
CA GLY A 157 -11.23 -28.57 5.84
C GLY A 157 -12.71 -28.26 5.61
N HIS A 158 -13.43 -27.76 6.63
CA HIS A 158 -14.85 -27.34 6.52
C HIS A 158 -15.08 -26.12 5.63
N LEU A 159 -14.03 -25.46 5.19
CA LEU A 159 -14.09 -24.30 4.29
C LEU A 159 -14.21 -24.67 2.81
N PHE A 160 -14.14 -25.96 2.48
CA PHE A 160 -14.14 -26.46 1.11
C PHE A 160 -15.35 -27.36 0.86
N ASP A 161 -15.90 -27.32 -0.36
CA ASP A 161 -16.98 -28.22 -0.77
C ASP A 161 -16.44 -29.56 -1.31
N GLU A 162 -17.35 -30.46 -1.70
CA GLU A 162 -17.00 -31.82 -2.14
C GLU A 162 -16.13 -31.83 -3.42
N LYS A 163 -16.35 -30.87 -4.33
CA LYS A 163 -15.56 -30.74 -5.55
C LYS A 163 -14.15 -30.25 -5.24
N GLU A 164 -14.05 -29.21 -4.41
CA GLU A 164 -12.79 -28.62 -4.00
C GLU A 164 -11.94 -29.66 -3.23
N MET A 165 -12.56 -30.41 -2.31
CA MET A 165 -11.87 -31.48 -1.57
C MET A 165 -11.36 -32.59 -2.49
N GLU A 166 -12.09 -32.96 -3.54
CA GLU A 166 -11.61 -33.94 -4.52
C GLU A 166 -10.41 -33.41 -5.32
N VAL A 167 -10.42 -32.15 -5.76
CA VAL A 167 -9.26 -31.52 -6.41
C VAL A 167 -8.00 -31.62 -5.53
N LEU A 168 -8.14 -31.28 -4.24
CA LEU A 168 -7.05 -31.34 -3.26
C LEU A 168 -6.61 -32.79 -2.97
N SER A 169 -7.54 -33.76 -2.98
CA SER A 169 -7.17 -35.17 -2.89
C SER A 169 -6.41 -35.66 -4.12
N GLN A 170 -6.77 -35.19 -5.32
CA GLN A 170 -6.09 -35.59 -6.55
C GLN A 170 -4.70 -34.97 -6.67
N TRP A 171 -4.49 -33.78 -6.11
CA TRP A 171 -3.15 -33.18 -5.98
C TRP A 171 -2.16 -34.11 -5.28
N ARG A 172 -2.57 -34.72 -4.16
CA ARG A 172 -1.74 -35.68 -3.40
C ARG A 172 -1.39 -36.95 -4.19
N ARG A 173 -2.17 -37.29 -5.23
CA ARG A 173 -1.94 -38.46 -6.09
C ARG A 173 -1.07 -38.13 -7.31
N LEU A 174 -0.75 -36.86 -7.55
CA LEU A 174 0.13 -36.48 -8.66
C LEU A 174 1.56 -36.94 -8.42
N GLU A 175 2.25 -37.25 -9.51
CA GLU A 175 3.70 -37.46 -9.47
C GLU A 175 4.43 -36.19 -9.06
N TYR A 176 5.53 -36.34 -8.33
CA TYR A 176 6.33 -35.24 -7.83
C TYR A 176 6.78 -34.27 -8.94
N GLU A 177 7.17 -34.79 -10.11
CA GLU A 177 7.59 -33.93 -11.24
C GLU A 177 6.44 -33.03 -11.75
N ALA A 178 5.20 -33.53 -11.72
CA ALA A 178 4.00 -32.75 -12.07
C ALA A 178 3.68 -31.71 -10.98
N GLN A 179 3.80 -32.08 -9.70
CA GLN A 179 3.66 -31.14 -8.58
C GLN A 179 4.71 -30.03 -8.66
N TYR A 180 5.98 -30.38 -8.89
CA TYR A 180 7.07 -29.42 -9.05
C TYR A 180 6.79 -28.46 -10.21
N LEU A 181 6.39 -28.97 -11.38
CA LEU A 181 6.03 -28.13 -12.51
C LEU A 181 4.87 -27.18 -12.15
N TYR A 182 3.83 -27.69 -11.50
CA TYR A 182 2.69 -26.87 -11.08
C TYR A 182 3.13 -25.76 -10.12
N VAL A 183 3.85 -26.09 -9.04
CA VAL A 183 4.31 -25.10 -8.05
C VAL A 183 5.22 -24.05 -8.69
N ARG A 184 6.12 -24.44 -9.59
CA ARG A 184 6.99 -23.48 -10.29
C ARG A 184 6.23 -22.56 -11.26
N LEU A 185 5.11 -23.02 -11.82
CA LEU A 185 4.20 -22.18 -12.60
C LEU A 185 3.31 -21.33 -11.69
N PHE A 186 2.84 -21.88 -10.56
CA PHE A 186 2.05 -21.19 -9.55
C PHE A 186 2.83 -20.02 -8.99
N LEU A 187 4.15 -20.15 -8.88
CA LEU A 187 5.06 -19.09 -8.45
C LEU A 187 5.32 -17.97 -9.49
N ARG A 188 4.78 -18.08 -10.72
CA ARG A 188 4.90 -17.04 -11.76
C ARG A 188 3.68 -16.14 -11.74
N LYS A 189 3.88 -14.83 -11.49
CA LYS A 189 2.84 -13.82 -11.18
C LYS A 189 1.68 -13.66 -12.18
N THR A 190 1.66 -14.40 -13.28
CA THR A 190 0.65 -14.28 -14.32
C THR A 190 0.15 -15.66 -14.69
N SER A 191 -1.17 -15.85 -14.74
CA SER A 191 -1.84 -16.96 -15.42
C SER A 191 -1.65 -16.84 -16.95
N ALA A 192 -0.39 -16.86 -17.38
CA ALA A 192 0.04 -16.68 -18.74
C ALA A 192 0.33 -18.04 -19.38
N TRP A 193 0.20 -18.08 -20.70
CA TRP A 193 0.60 -19.24 -21.48
C TRP A 193 2.13 -19.35 -21.55
N HIS A 194 2.63 -20.54 -21.25
CA HIS A 194 4.04 -20.89 -21.31
C HIS A 194 4.28 -21.97 -22.34
N ARG A 195 5.29 -21.79 -23.20
CA ARG A 195 5.70 -22.82 -24.16
C ARG A 195 6.41 -23.93 -23.42
N ILE A 196 5.95 -25.17 -23.59
CA ILE A 196 6.55 -26.34 -22.93
C ILE A 196 8.03 -26.48 -23.32
N SER A 197 8.37 -26.22 -24.59
CA SER A 197 9.75 -26.27 -25.10
C SER A 197 10.69 -25.20 -24.54
N ARG A 198 10.18 -24.14 -23.88
CA ARG A 198 10.98 -23.06 -23.28
C ARG A 198 11.04 -23.13 -21.76
N LEU A 199 10.44 -24.16 -21.14
CA LEU A 199 10.53 -24.35 -19.70
C LEU A 199 11.90 -24.91 -19.34
N GLY A 200 12.77 -24.07 -18.76
CA GLY A 200 14.14 -24.42 -18.41
C GLY A 200 14.29 -25.25 -17.13
N TYR A 201 13.38 -26.18 -16.86
CA TYR A 201 13.36 -27.00 -15.63
C TYR A 201 14.02 -28.39 -15.81
N HIS A 202 14.85 -28.54 -16.84
CA HIS A 202 15.49 -29.82 -17.19
C HIS A 202 16.48 -30.36 -16.13
N SER A 203 16.85 -29.55 -15.14
CA SER A 203 17.64 -29.97 -13.99
C SER A 203 16.83 -30.76 -12.96
N ASP A 204 15.51 -30.51 -12.88
CA ASP A 204 14.65 -30.99 -11.79
C ASP A 204 13.50 -31.89 -12.28
N ILE A 205 13.16 -31.79 -13.58
CA ILE A 205 12.13 -32.58 -14.24
C ILE A 205 12.80 -33.42 -15.34
N SER A 206 12.58 -34.74 -15.30
CA SER A 206 13.16 -35.66 -16.28
C SER A 206 12.45 -35.58 -17.63
N ASP A 207 11.12 -35.45 -17.62
CA ASP A 207 10.29 -35.32 -18.83
C ASP A 207 9.21 -34.22 -18.64
N ILE A 208 9.53 -33.00 -19.08
CA ILE A 208 8.61 -31.85 -19.01
C ILE A 208 7.31 -32.10 -19.81
N PRO A 209 7.36 -32.59 -21.06
CA PRO A 209 6.14 -32.98 -21.78
C PRO A 209 5.23 -33.96 -21.02
N SER A 210 5.79 -35.00 -20.38
CA SER A 210 5.00 -35.96 -19.59
C SER A 210 4.36 -35.29 -18.37
N ALA A 211 5.13 -34.51 -17.60
CA ALA A 211 4.62 -33.76 -16.45
C ALA A 211 3.52 -32.77 -16.85
N ALA A 212 3.68 -32.06 -17.97
CA ALA A 212 2.67 -31.16 -18.52
C ALA A 212 1.38 -31.90 -18.93
N THR A 213 1.52 -33.05 -19.58
CA THR A 213 0.39 -33.89 -19.99
C THR A 213 -0.38 -34.39 -18.77
N SER A 214 0.32 -34.79 -17.70
CA SER A 214 -0.30 -35.18 -16.43
C SER A 214 -1.15 -34.06 -15.83
N LEU A 215 -0.66 -32.81 -15.84
CA LEU A 215 -1.42 -31.65 -15.36
C LEU A 215 -2.60 -31.29 -16.27
N GLN A 216 -2.49 -31.52 -17.58
CA GLN A 216 -3.52 -31.24 -18.58
C GLN A 216 -4.60 -32.34 -18.68
N CYS A 217 -4.39 -33.49 -18.04
CA CYS A 217 -5.37 -34.57 -18.04
C CYS A 217 -6.68 -34.15 -17.36
N SER A 218 -7.82 -34.36 -18.05
CA SER A 218 -9.14 -34.11 -17.49
C SER A 218 -9.51 -35.15 -16.43
N ARG A 219 -10.11 -34.68 -15.35
CA ARG A 219 -10.47 -35.46 -14.16
C ARG A 219 -11.91 -35.17 -13.78
N GLU A 220 -12.69 -36.22 -13.55
CA GLU A 220 -14.09 -36.08 -13.12
C GLU A 220 -14.18 -35.61 -11.66
N LEU A 221 -15.21 -34.82 -11.38
CA LEU A 221 -15.54 -34.31 -10.06
C LEU A 221 -16.90 -34.86 -9.58
N PRO A 222 -17.08 -35.04 -8.27
CA PRO A 222 -18.36 -35.39 -7.71
C PRO A 222 -19.39 -34.25 -7.85
N GLU A 223 -20.66 -34.57 -7.67
CA GLU A 223 -21.69 -33.54 -7.47
C GLU A 223 -21.45 -32.84 -6.12
N SER A 224 -21.56 -31.50 -6.12
CA SER A 224 -21.45 -30.68 -4.91
C SER A 224 -22.83 -30.29 -4.44
N SER A 225 -23.05 -30.35 -3.13
CA SER A 225 -24.29 -29.94 -2.48
C SER A 225 -24.30 -28.43 -2.14
N ALA A 226 -23.20 -27.73 -2.42
CA ALA A 226 -23.02 -26.33 -2.04
C ALA A 226 -23.95 -25.38 -2.80
N ALA A 227 -24.57 -24.45 -2.06
CA ALA A 227 -25.38 -23.40 -2.64
C ALA A 227 -24.53 -22.39 -3.43
N ILE A 228 -25.13 -21.78 -4.46
CA ILE A 228 -24.51 -20.67 -5.19
C ILE A 228 -24.42 -19.47 -4.25
N GLN A 229 -23.19 -19.03 -3.97
CA GLN A 229 -22.91 -17.87 -3.15
C GLN A 229 -23.10 -16.59 -4.00
N ILE A 230 -23.88 -15.64 -3.48
CA ILE A 230 -24.07 -14.31 -4.07
C ILE A 230 -23.48 -13.29 -3.11
N ASN A 231 -22.58 -12.44 -3.59
CA ASN A 231 -21.91 -11.42 -2.78
C ASN A 231 -22.19 -10.01 -3.33
N PRO A 232 -22.21 -8.97 -2.47
CA PRO A 232 -22.34 -7.58 -2.92
C PRO A 232 -21.27 -7.19 -3.94
N ALA A 233 -21.66 -6.44 -4.99
CA ALA A 233 -20.79 -6.01 -6.09
C ALA A 233 -20.14 -7.16 -6.90
N GLU A 234 -20.53 -8.41 -6.66
CA GLU A 234 -20.07 -9.62 -7.37
C GLU A 234 -21.21 -10.66 -7.39
N LEU A 235 -22.28 -10.33 -8.12
CA LEU A 235 -23.48 -11.18 -8.22
C LEU A 235 -23.23 -12.53 -8.91
N THR A 236 -22.21 -12.60 -9.76
CA THR A 236 -21.74 -13.81 -10.42
C THR A 236 -20.26 -14.02 -10.13
N PRO A 237 -19.81 -15.26 -9.83
CA PRO A 237 -18.40 -15.55 -9.70
C PRO A 237 -17.62 -15.12 -10.95
N PRO A 238 -16.32 -14.78 -10.83
CA PRO A 238 -15.54 -14.36 -11.98
C PRO A 238 -15.49 -15.46 -13.03
N GLU A 239 -15.50 -15.07 -14.30
CA GLU A 239 -15.51 -16.01 -15.42
C GLU A 239 -14.37 -17.03 -15.31
N GLY A 240 -14.70 -18.31 -15.48
CA GLY A 240 -13.73 -19.41 -15.46
C GLY A 240 -13.17 -19.76 -14.08
N THR A 241 -13.81 -19.35 -12.98
CA THR A 241 -13.37 -19.71 -11.61
C THR A 241 -14.14 -20.86 -10.97
N ILE A 242 -15.25 -21.28 -11.56
CA ILE A 242 -16.14 -22.31 -11.02
C ILE A 242 -15.67 -23.70 -11.48
N LEU A 243 -15.67 -24.67 -10.58
CA LEU A 243 -15.42 -26.08 -10.89
C LEU A 243 -16.68 -26.72 -11.52
N GLU A 244 -16.55 -27.17 -12.77
CA GLU A 244 -17.61 -27.84 -13.53
C GLU A 244 -17.74 -29.34 -13.15
N SER A 245 -18.19 -30.20 -14.05
CA SER A 245 -18.23 -31.67 -13.84
C SER A 245 -16.85 -32.32 -13.91
N SER A 246 -15.90 -31.67 -14.59
CA SER A 246 -14.51 -32.12 -14.68
C SER A 246 -13.57 -30.93 -14.52
N PHE A 247 -12.30 -31.21 -14.19
CA PHE A 247 -11.26 -30.19 -14.10
C PHE A 247 -9.90 -30.67 -14.63
N THR A 248 -9.02 -29.71 -14.89
CA THR A 248 -7.60 -29.92 -15.13
C THR A 248 -6.78 -29.08 -14.15
N PHE A 249 -5.54 -29.49 -13.87
CA PHE A 249 -4.61 -28.62 -13.14
C PHE A 249 -4.06 -27.53 -14.06
N ALA A 250 -3.91 -27.83 -15.34
CA ALA A 250 -3.45 -26.88 -16.35
C ALA A 250 -4.23 -27.00 -17.66
N ASP A 251 -4.43 -25.87 -18.33
CA ASP A 251 -5.05 -25.77 -19.62
C ASP A 251 -4.06 -26.16 -20.73
N SER A 252 -4.58 -26.81 -21.78
CA SER A 252 -3.86 -27.06 -23.02
C SER A 252 -4.18 -26.03 -24.08
N SER A 253 -3.14 -25.52 -24.74
CA SER A 253 -3.30 -24.54 -25.81
C SER A 253 -4.06 -25.09 -27.02
N SER A 254 -4.01 -26.40 -27.26
CA SER A 254 -4.74 -27.03 -28.36
C SER A 254 -6.26 -27.04 -28.17
N GLU A 255 -6.72 -26.95 -26.92
CA GLU A 255 -8.13 -27.02 -26.56
C GLU A 255 -8.71 -25.62 -26.29
N MET A 256 -7.95 -24.75 -25.62
CA MET A 256 -8.47 -23.47 -25.11
C MET A 256 -8.19 -22.27 -26.03
N ILE A 257 -7.15 -22.28 -26.86
CA ILE A 257 -6.80 -21.13 -27.72
C ILE A 257 -7.50 -21.27 -29.07
N SER A 258 -8.64 -20.60 -29.22
CA SER A 258 -9.40 -20.54 -30.47
C SER A 258 -9.33 -19.18 -31.17
N THR A 259 -8.94 -18.13 -30.44
CA THR A 259 -8.95 -16.75 -30.94
C THR A 259 -7.59 -16.31 -31.45
N LEU A 260 -7.58 -15.50 -32.52
CA LEU A 260 -6.34 -14.91 -33.05
C LEU A 260 -5.67 -13.97 -32.04
N GLN A 261 -6.44 -13.30 -31.19
CA GLN A 261 -5.91 -12.40 -30.18
C GLN A 261 -5.07 -13.14 -29.13
N GLU A 262 -5.60 -14.25 -28.59
CA GLU A 262 -4.87 -15.06 -27.61
C GLU A 262 -3.68 -15.75 -28.25
N ALA A 263 -3.85 -16.36 -29.44
CA ALA A 263 -2.77 -17.02 -30.16
C ALA A 263 -1.62 -16.04 -30.46
N SER A 264 -1.94 -14.85 -30.98
CA SER A 264 -0.92 -13.85 -31.33
C SER A 264 -0.17 -13.30 -30.13
N SER A 265 -0.77 -13.30 -28.93
CA SER A 265 -0.10 -12.89 -27.69
C SER A 265 1.11 -13.78 -27.32
N LEU A 266 1.08 -15.05 -27.75
CA LEU A 266 2.14 -16.05 -27.51
C LEU A 266 3.43 -15.75 -28.26
N LEU A 267 3.36 -15.00 -29.36
CA LEU A 267 4.50 -14.75 -30.23
C LEU A 267 5.49 -13.79 -29.57
N ASN A 268 6.78 -14.10 -29.72
CA ASN A 268 7.82 -13.13 -29.41
C ASN A 268 7.93 -12.10 -30.54
N LEU A 269 8.71 -11.03 -30.30
CA LEU A 269 8.83 -9.94 -31.26
C LEU A 269 9.45 -10.38 -32.60
N GLU A 270 10.37 -11.34 -32.59
CA GLU A 270 11.05 -11.83 -33.79
C GLU A 270 10.14 -12.68 -34.67
N GLU A 271 9.40 -13.60 -34.07
CA GLU A 271 8.39 -14.43 -34.75
C GLU A 271 7.27 -13.55 -35.32
N LEU A 272 6.84 -12.54 -34.56
CA LEU A 272 5.85 -11.58 -35.02
C LEU A 272 6.38 -10.74 -36.20
N LYS A 273 7.67 -10.35 -36.19
CA LYS A 273 8.34 -9.68 -37.32
C LYS A 273 8.50 -10.60 -38.53
N ALA A 274 8.81 -11.88 -38.32
CA ALA A 274 8.89 -12.88 -39.38
C ALA A 274 7.53 -13.07 -40.06
N MET A 275 6.46 -13.20 -39.28
CA MET A 275 5.10 -13.22 -39.80
C MET A 275 4.70 -11.91 -40.48
N ALA A 276 5.14 -10.76 -39.94
CA ALA A 276 4.91 -9.46 -40.55
C ALA A 276 5.54 -9.34 -41.95
N LYS A 277 6.76 -9.84 -42.10
CA LYS A 277 7.48 -9.88 -43.38
C LYS A 277 6.78 -10.79 -44.39
N GLU A 278 6.31 -11.96 -43.94
CA GLU A 278 5.66 -12.94 -44.80
C GLU A 278 4.24 -12.52 -45.22
N ALA A 279 3.44 -12.04 -44.26
CA ALA A 279 2.07 -11.59 -44.47
C ALA A 279 1.97 -10.10 -44.87
N LYS A 280 3.11 -9.44 -45.12
CA LYS A 280 3.24 -8.06 -45.62
C LYS A 280 2.52 -6.99 -44.79
N PHE A 281 2.60 -7.06 -43.47
CA PHE A 281 2.15 -6.00 -42.57
C PHE A 281 3.32 -5.31 -41.85
N GLN A 282 3.13 -4.07 -41.42
CA GLN A 282 4.19 -3.25 -40.81
C GLN A 282 3.75 -2.69 -39.46
N GLY A 283 4.71 -2.54 -38.55
CA GLY A 283 4.52 -1.96 -37.22
C GLY A 283 5.87 -1.70 -36.55
N LYS A 284 5.93 -0.67 -35.69
CA LYS A 284 7.17 -0.26 -35.01
C LYS A 284 7.34 -0.98 -33.67
N THR A 285 6.23 -1.25 -32.97
CA THR A 285 6.19 -1.92 -31.66
C THR A 285 5.47 -3.27 -31.71
N LYS A 286 5.66 -4.13 -30.69
CA LYS A 286 4.95 -5.42 -30.58
C LYS A 286 3.43 -5.22 -30.62
N THR A 287 2.92 -4.23 -29.90
CA THR A 287 1.50 -3.87 -29.88
C THR A 287 0.98 -3.40 -31.24
N ASP A 288 1.77 -2.62 -31.98
CA ASP A 288 1.40 -2.18 -33.33
C ASP A 288 1.32 -3.35 -34.30
N LEU A 289 2.28 -4.27 -34.22
CA LEU A 289 2.32 -5.48 -35.04
C LEU A 289 1.16 -6.42 -34.72
N LEU A 290 0.80 -6.60 -33.44
CA LEU A 290 -0.39 -7.38 -33.04
C LEU A 290 -1.68 -6.75 -33.56
N LYS A 291 -1.84 -5.43 -33.39
CA LYS A 291 -2.99 -4.69 -33.93
C LYS A 291 -3.03 -4.75 -35.46
N ALA A 292 -1.88 -4.72 -36.13
CA ALA A 292 -1.78 -4.82 -37.58
C ALA A 292 -2.16 -6.22 -38.07
N LEU A 293 -1.72 -7.28 -37.39
CA LEU A 293 -2.12 -8.66 -37.66
C LEU A 293 -3.63 -8.85 -37.52
N GLN A 294 -4.23 -8.35 -36.43
CA GLN A 294 -5.68 -8.40 -36.21
C GLN A 294 -6.44 -7.63 -37.28
N ARG A 295 -5.98 -6.43 -37.66
CA ARG A 295 -6.57 -5.63 -38.75
C ARG A 295 -6.45 -6.32 -40.11
N MET A 296 -5.33 -7.00 -40.37
CA MET A 296 -5.10 -7.72 -41.62
C MET A 296 -5.97 -8.96 -41.74
N SER A 297 -6.20 -9.66 -40.63
CA SER A 297 -7.06 -10.83 -40.63
C SER A 297 -8.53 -10.47 -40.90
N ARG A 298 -8.95 -9.27 -40.45
CA ARG A 298 -10.30 -8.71 -40.64
C ARG A 298 -10.50 -7.92 -41.95
N ARG A 299 -9.47 -7.74 -42.77
CA ARG A 299 -9.59 -7.01 -44.06
C ARG A 299 -9.71 -7.98 -45.22
N GLN A 300 -10.86 -7.91 -45.91
CA GLN A 300 -11.12 -8.48 -47.23
C GLN A 300 -9.96 -8.12 -48.17
N SER A 301 -9.35 -9.11 -48.83
CA SER A 301 -8.32 -8.86 -49.84
C SER A 301 -8.92 -9.11 -51.21
N GLY A 302 -9.25 -8.03 -51.91
CA GLY A 302 -9.30 -8.08 -53.37
C GLY A 302 -7.94 -8.51 -53.90
N LEU A 303 -7.96 -9.64 -54.62
CA LEU A 303 -6.94 -10.18 -55.54
C LEU A 303 -5.57 -10.59 -54.95
N GLY A 304 -5.32 -11.91 -54.92
CA GLY A 304 -3.93 -12.40 -54.82
C GLY A 304 -3.66 -13.85 -54.43
N TRP A 305 -4.65 -14.73 -54.27
CA TRP A 305 -4.38 -16.15 -54.02
C TRP A 305 -5.13 -17.05 -55.01
N VAL A 306 -4.69 -17.04 -56.27
CA VAL A 306 -5.08 -18.08 -57.23
C VAL A 306 -4.10 -19.24 -57.09
N GLY A 307 -4.59 -20.31 -56.47
CA GLY A 307 -3.94 -21.60 -56.41
C GLY A 307 -3.97 -22.31 -57.77
N LEU A 308 -2.82 -22.87 -58.10
CA LEU A 308 -2.50 -23.80 -59.16
C LEU A 308 -3.53 -24.94 -59.33
N LYS A 309 -4.17 -25.07 -60.51
CA LYS A 309 -4.68 -26.36 -61.05
C LYS A 309 -4.63 -26.36 -62.59
N ARG A 310 -3.78 -27.22 -63.15
CA ARG A 310 -3.93 -27.87 -64.47
C ARG A 310 -4.87 -29.08 -64.25
N SER A 311 -5.73 -29.56 -65.15
CA SER A 311 -5.59 -29.79 -66.59
C SER A 311 -6.98 -29.99 -67.25
N ASP A 312 -7.06 -29.66 -68.54
CA ASP A 312 -7.85 -30.23 -69.66
C ASP A 312 -9.23 -30.88 -69.40
N SER A 313 -10.30 -30.30 -69.97
CA SER A 313 -11.01 -30.84 -71.17
C SER A 313 -12.28 -30.04 -71.53
N GLU A 314 -12.45 -29.85 -72.84
CA GLU A 314 -13.68 -29.68 -73.65
C GLU A 314 -14.60 -28.43 -73.57
N GLN A 315 -14.57 -27.69 -74.70
CA GLN A 315 -15.70 -27.27 -75.55
C GLN A 315 -17.01 -26.68 -74.97
N THR A 316 -17.23 -25.41 -75.36
CA THR A 316 -18.44 -24.84 -76.01
C THR A 316 -19.67 -24.37 -75.21
N VAL A 317 -20.03 -23.11 -75.54
CA VAL A 317 -21.33 -22.37 -75.56
C VAL A 317 -22.22 -22.20 -74.31
N ALA A 318 -22.26 -20.94 -73.87
CA ALA A 318 -23.41 -20.03 -73.78
C ALA A 318 -24.67 -20.33 -72.93
N SER A 319 -24.91 -19.33 -72.06
CA SER A 319 -26.19 -18.75 -71.60
C SER A 319 -27.18 -19.62 -70.83
N ASP A 320 -27.41 -19.30 -69.56
CA ASP A 320 -28.71 -18.75 -69.16
C ASP A 320 -28.62 -17.88 -67.89
N SER A 321 -29.47 -16.87 -67.89
CA SER A 321 -29.77 -15.85 -66.90
C SER A 321 -30.68 -16.39 -65.79
N GLY A 322 -30.48 -15.96 -64.54
CA GLY A 322 -31.50 -16.16 -63.51
C GLY A 322 -31.09 -15.88 -62.08
N ASN A 323 -31.61 -14.77 -61.56
CA ASN A 323 -31.98 -14.45 -60.17
C ASN A 323 -30.92 -14.28 -59.08
N ASN A 324 -30.90 -13.05 -58.57
CA ASN A 324 -30.52 -12.69 -57.21
C ASN A 324 -31.49 -13.34 -56.21
N GLU A 325 -30.96 -14.02 -55.20
CA GLU A 325 -31.47 -14.01 -53.83
C GLU A 325 -30.39 -14.58 -52.88
N GLU A 326 -30.12 -13.81 -51.82
CA GLU A 326 -29.51 -14.21 -50.54
C GLU A 326 -28.01 -14.59 -50.47
N GLY A 327 -27.27 -13.89 -49.60
CA GLY A 327 -25.89 -14.24 -49.24
C GLY A 327 -25.12 -13.20 -48.42
N ASP A 328 -25.71 -12.65 -47.34
CA ASP A 328 -24.95 -11.85 -46.34
C ASP A 328 -24.14 -12.74 -45.37
N ASP A 329 -24.14 -14.07 -45.60
CA ASP A 329 -23.45 -15.08 -44.76
C ASP A 329 -22.02 -15.40 -45.25
N ASP A 330 -21.65 -15.04 -46.49
CA ASP A 330 -20.39 -15.51 -47.11
C ASP A 330 -19.15 -14.69 -46.65
N ASP A 331 -19.34 -13.42 -46.28
CA ASP A 331 -18.26 -12.54 -45.80
C ASP A 331 -17.86 -12.83 -44.33
N ALA A 332 -18.77 -13.37 -43.51
CA ALA A 332 -18.44 -13.84 -42.16
C ALA A 332 -17.63 -15.15 -42.18
N ILE A 333 -17.99 -16.07 -43.08
CA ILE A 333 -17.32 -17.36 -43.27
C ILE A 333 -15.89 -17.18 -43.82
N SER A 334 -15.69 -16.23 -44.74
CA SER A 334 -14.37 -15.94 -45.33
C SER A 334 -13.38 -15.36 -44.30
N ASN A 335 -13.86 -14.49 -43.40
CA ASN A 335 -13.06 -13.91 -42.31
C ASN A 335 -12.73 -14.95 -41.22
N MET A 336 -13.70 -15.80 -40.84
CA MET A 336 -13.48 -16.91 -39.90
C MET A 336 -12.40 -17.89 -40.39
N ASN A 337 -12.31 -18.12 -41.70
CA ASN A 337 -11.30 -19.02 -42.27
C ASN A 337 -9.87 -18.46 -42.23
N ARG A 338 -9.68 -17.14 -42.33
CA ARG A 338 -8.35 -16.51 -42.22
C ARG A 338 -7.86 -16.42 -40.78
N ASP A 339 -8.74 -16.08 -39.85
CA ASP A 339 -8.44 -16.14 -38.41
C ASP A 339 -8.00 -17.56 -38.02
N LYS A 340 -8.75 -18.58 -38.44
CA LYS A 340 -8.39 -19.99 -38.21
C LYS A 340 -7.06 -20.37 -38.86
N HIS A 341 -6.76 -19.86 -40.06
CA HIS A 341 -5.47 -20.09 -40.73
C HIS A 341 -4.29 -19.50 -39.93
N PHE A 342 -4.40 -18.23 -39.50
CA PHE A 342 -3.35 -17.59 -38.70
C PHE A 342 -3.21 -18.24 -37.33
N VAL A 343 -4.31 -18.59 -36.65
CA VAL A 343 -4.28 -19.35 -35.40
C VAL A 343 -3.53 -20.67 -35.61
N ARG A 344 -3.89 -21.49 -36.60
CA ARG A 344 -3.21 -22.77 -36.88
C ARG A 344 -1.72 -22.57 -37.14
N LYS A 345 -1.35 -21.55 -37.92
CA LYS A 345 0.05 -21.25 -38.22
C LYS A 345 0.83 -20.80 -36.99
N ILE A 346 0.24 -19.95 -36.15
CA ILE A 346 0.84 -19.51 -34.89
C ILE A 346 1.07 -20.72 -33.98
N MET A 347 0.04 -21.55 -33.80
CA MET A 347 0.13 -22.74 -32.94
C MET A 347 1.17 -23.74 -33.44
N ALA A 348 1.30 -23.92 -34.76
CA ALA A 348 2.36 -24.74 -35.35
C ALA A 348 3.77 -24.17 -35.09
N SER A 349 3.91 -22.84 -35.05
CA SER A 349 5.19 -22.17 -34.78
C SER A 349 5.53 -22.10 -33.30
N THR A 350 4.54 -21.95 -32.41
CA THR A 350 4.77 -21.84 -30.96
C THR A 350 4.98 -23.18 -30.30
N GLY A 351 4.39 -24.24 -30.86
CA GLY A 351 4.36 -25.57 -30.26
C GLY A 351 3.40 -25.64 -29.05
N PRO A 352 3.35 -26.79 -28.36
CA PRO A 352 2.50 -27.01 -27.20
C PRO A 352 2.76 -25.99 -26.09
N CYS A 353 1.69 -25.39 -25.57
CA CYS A 353 1.73 -24.46 -24.44
C CYS A 353 0.84 -24.93 -23.28
N ILE A 354 1.22 -24.53 -22.08
CA ILE A 354 0.56 -24.83 -20.81
C ILE A 354 0.26 -23.52 -20.07
N ARG A 355 -0.90 -23.43 -19.44
CA ARG A 355 -1.30 -22.35 -18.52
C ARG A 355 -1.99 -23.00 -17.33
N LEU A 356 -1.81 -22.50 -16.11
CA LEU A 356 -2.57 -23.04 -14.98
C LEU A 356 -4.07 -22.83 -15.19
N SER A 357 -4.86 -23.85 -14.89
CA SER A 357 -6.31 -23.75 -15.01
C SER A 357 -6.83 -22.82 -13.94
N LEU A 358 -7.69 -21.87 -14.34
CA LEU A 358 -8.14 -20.79 -13.46
C LEU A 358 -8.94 -21.28 -12.22
N PRO A 359 -9.86 -22.26 -12.31
CA PRO A 359 -10.57 -22.78 -11.14
C PRO A 359 -9.62 -23.38 -10.10
N THR A 360 -8.67 -24.19 -10.57
CA THR A 360 -7.68 -24.87 -9.73
C THR A 360 -6.69 -23.87 -9.12
N LEU A 361 -6.24 -22.88 -9.90
CA LEU A 361 -5.40 -21.79 -9.41
C LEU A 361 -6.10 -21.02 -8.29
N LYS A 362 -7.39 -20.65 -8.45
CA LYS A 362 -8.16 -19.95 -7.41
C LYS A 362 -8.35 -20.77 -6.14
N LEU A 363 -8.53 -22.09 -6.27
CA LEU A 363 -8.61 -22.97 -5.12
C LEU A 363 -7.30 -23.00 -4.31
N PHE A 364 -6.14 -23.10 -4.98
CA PHE A 364 -4.86 -23.05 -4.27
C PHE A 364 -4.51 -21.65 -3.75
N GLU A 365 -4.92 -20.58 -4.42
CA GLU A 365 -4.84 -19.21 -3.88
C GLU A 365 -5.66 -19.08 -2.59
N ARG A 366 -6.83 -19.75 -2.49
CA ARG A 366 -7.60 -19.81 -1.24
C ARG A 366 -6.87 -20.54 -0.13
N VAL A 367 -6.28 -21.71 -0.43
CA VAL A 367 -5.46 -22.45 0.55
C VAL A 367 -4.31 -21.56 1.04
N HIS A 368 -3.64 -20.85 0.13
CA HIS A 368 -2.59 -19.88 0.46
C HIS A 368 -3.12 -18.76 1.35
N LEU A 369 -4.28 -18.18 1.03
CA LEU A 369 -4.94 -17.14 1.83
C LEU A 369 -5.25 -17.63 3.24
N ILE A 370 -5.78 -18.85 3.39
CA ILE A 370 -6.12 -19.42 4.70
C ILE A 370 -4.84 -19.68 5.50
N PHE A 371 -3.78 -20.20 4.88
CA PHE A 371 -2.55 -20.52 5.58
C PHE A 371 -1.73 -19.27 5.95
N TYR A 372 -1.44 -18.39 4.99
CA TYR A 372 -0.58 -17.21 5.16
C TYR A 372 -1.35 -15.98 5.63
N ARG A 373 -2.68 -16.04 5.69
CA ARG A 373 -3.56 -14.92 6.03
C ARG A 373 -3.36 -13.71 5.12
N SER A 374 -2.94 -13.95 3.88
CA SER A 374 -2.59 -12.94 2.89
C SER A 374 -3.09 -13.32 1.50
N THR A 375 -3.58 -12.33 0.75
CA THR A 375 -3.94 -12.48 -0.66
C THR A 375 -2.73 -12.39 -1.59
N GLU A 376 -1.61 -11.87 -1.11
CA GLU A 376 -0.37 -11.77 -1.87
C GLU A 376 0.44 -13.06 -1.72
N TRP A 377 0.91 -13.59 -2.86
CA TRP A 377 1.77 -14.76 -2.91
C TRP A 377 3.05 -14.42 -3.67
N THR A 378 4.18 -14.86 -3.12
CA THR A 378 5.53 -14.62 -3.65
C THR A 378 6.42 -15.86 -3.46
N GLU A 379 7.50 -16.01 -4.23
CA GLU A 379 8.51 -17.07 -3.97
C GLU A 379 9.07 -16.98 -2.53
N LYS A 380 9.14 -15.76 -1.98
CA LYS A 380 9.52 -15.52 -0.59
C LYS A 380 8.46 -16.06 0.36
N SER A 381 7.18 -15.79 0.13
CA SER A 381 6.09 -16.27 1.00
C SER A 381 6.11 -17.77 1.26
N LEU A 382 6.36 -18.58 0.22
CA LEU A 382 6.43 -20.03 0.37
C LEU A 382 7.68 -20.47 1.14
N THR A 383 8.84 -19.89 0.84
CA THR A 383 10.12 -20.39 1.38
C THR A 383 10.47 -19.83 2.76
N THR A 384 10.01 -18.64 3.12
CA THR A 384 10.44 -17.94 4.35
C THR A 384 10.16 -18.73 5.62
N ILE A 385 9.02 -19.43 5.75
CA ILE A 385 8.72 -20.21 6.96
C ILE A 385 9.69 -21.38 7.11
N ILE A 386 9.97 -22.11 6.02
CA ILE A 386 10.89 -23.24 6.05
C ILE A 386 12.31 -22.75 6.35
N LEU A 387 12.74 -21.67 5.70
CA LEU A 387 14.06 -21.10 5.93
C LEU A 387 14.21 -20.50 7.34
N ALA A 388 13.17 -19.87 7.88
CA ALA A 388 13.14 -19.36 9.25
C ALA A 388 13.30 -20.49 10.28
N ARG A 389 12.59 -21.61 10.09
CA ARG A 389 12.72 -22.82 10.91
C ARG A 389 14.16 -23.35 10.98
N ILE A 390 14.90 -23.23 9.88
CA ILE A 390 16.24 -23.82 9.75
C ILE A 390 17.34 -22.82 10.12
N SER A 391 17.02 -21.53 10.21
CA SER A 391 17.98 -20.46 10.50
C SER A 391 18.70 -20.55 11.86
N ARG A 392 18.36 -21.53 12.72
CA ARG A 392 18.92 -21.78 14.07
C ARG A 392 19.06 -20.50 14.91
N ARG A 393 18.17 -19.52 14.73
CA ARG A 393 18.11 -18.29 15.53
C ARG A 393 17.41 -18.56 16.85
N ASN A 394 17.74 -17.74 17.85
CA ASN A 394 17.02 -17.73 19.12
C ASN A 394 15.82 -16.80 18.99
N PHE A 395 14.63 -17.31 19.32
CA PHE A 395 13.38 -16.56 19.30
C PHE A 395 12.90 -16.29 20.72
N PRO A 396 12.10 -15.23 20.91
CA PRO A 396 11.45 -14.94 22.19
C PRO A 396 10.53 -16.08 22.62
N ASP A 397 10.30 -16.18 23.93
CA ASP A 397 9.40 -17.18 24.48
C ASP A 397 7.95 -16.66 24.45
N TYR A 398 7.07 -17.35 23.71
CA TYR A 398 5.64 -17.06 23.59
C TYR A 398 4.83 -18.33 23.29
N ILE A 399 3.51 -18.24 23.45
CA ILE A 399 2.60 -19.35 23.17
C ILE A 399 2.15 -19.29 21.70
N VAL A 400 2.45 -20.36 20.96
CA VAL A 400 1.96 -20.52 19.58
C VAL A 400 0.50 -20.97 19.63
N CYS A 401 -0.37 -20.23 18.94
CA CYS A 401 -1.80 -20.49 18.86
C CYS A 401 -2.28 -20.23 17.42
N ARG A 402 -2.67 -21.31 16.73
CA ARG A 402 -3.38 -21.28 15.46
C ARG A 402 -4.78 -21.82 15.69
N SER A 403 -5.81 -21.06 15.32
CA SER A 403 -7.21 -21.49 15.42
C SER A 403 -7.78 -21.83 14.05
N ALA A 404 -8.48 -22.96 13.98
CA ALA A 404 -9.29 -23.37 12.83
C ALA A 404 -10.52 -22.46 12.60
N ASN A 405 -10.92 -21.68 13.60
CA ASN A 405 -12.22 -20.99 13.63
C ASN A 405 -12.15 -19.53 13.16
N ILE A 406 -11.03 -19.08 12.58
CA ILE A 406 -10.92 -17.71 12.03
C ILE A 406 -11.98 -17.49 10.94
N PHE A 407 -12.19 -18.50 10.09
CA PHE A 407 -13.29 -18.52 9.14
C PHE A 407 -14.35 -19.54 9.60
N PRO A 408 -15.56 -19.09 9.95
CA PRO A 408 -16.57 -19.99 10.54
C PRO A 408 -17.25 -20.89 9.51
N SER A 409 -17.21 -20.55 8.22
CA SER A 409 -17.89 -21.30 7.15
C SER A 409 -17.33 -20.99 5.76
N ARG A 410 -17.57 -21.90 4.81
CA ARG A 410 -17.25 -21.70 3.39
C ARG A 410 -17.86 -20.41 2.83
N SER A 411 -19.14 -20.13 3.10
CA SER A 411 -19.78 -18.89 2.61
C SER A 411 -19.08 -17.63 3.10
N TYR A 412 -18.54 -17.66 4.33
CA TYR A 412 -17.86 -16.51 4.93
C TYR A 412 -16.50 -16.23 4.27
N ILE A 413 -15.68 -17.26 4.02
CA ILE A 413 -14.40 -17.09 3.30
C ILE A 413 -14.64 -16.66 1.85
N LEU A 414 -15.67 -17.16 1.18
CA LEU A 414 -16.03 -16.74 -0.17
C LEU A 414 -16.48 -15.28 -0.24
N GLU A 415 -17.28 -14.81 0.73
CA GLU A 415 -17.66 -13.39 0.83
C GLU A 415 -16.43 -12.51 1.13
N PHE A 416 -15.52 -12.97 2.00
CA PHE A 416 -14.28 -12.26 2.29
C PHE A 416 -13.37 -12.14 1.06
N GLU A 417 -13.16 -13.22 0.31
CA GLU A 417 -12.41 -13.21 -0.96
C GLU A 417 -13.03 -12.28 -2.00
N SER A 418 -14.37 -12.31 -2.11
CA SER A 418 -15.11 -11.42 -3.01
C SER A 418 -14.92 -9.96 -2.62
N ALA A 419 -15.06 -9.63 -1.33
CA ALA A 419 -14.81 -8.29 -0.83
C ALA A 419 -13.38 -7.81 -1.15
N LEU A 420 -12.36 -8.67 -1.02
CA LEU A 420 -10.97 -8.34 -1.36
C LEU A 420 -10.79 -8.06 -2.86
N ARG A 421 -11.43 -8.86 -3.75
CA ARG A 421 -11.42 -8.59 -5.20
C ARG A 421 -12.09 -7.28 -5.54
N VAL A 422 -13.24 -6.99 -4.93
CA VAL A 422 -13.96 -5.72 -5.10
C VAL A 422 -13.12 -4.55 -4.61
N GLN A 423 -12.43 -4.69 -3.47
CA GLN A 423 -11.51 -3.68 -2.97
C GLN A 423 -10.36 -3.44 -3.94
N LEU A 424 -9.70 -4.50 -4.43
CA LEU A 424 -8.62 -4.38 -5.41
C LEU A 424 -9.06 -3.67 -6.69
N ARG A 425 -10.29 -3.93 -7.16
CA ARG A 425 -10.89 -3.21 -8.30
C ARG A 425 -11.03 -1.71 -8.03
N ILE A 426 -11.48 -1.32 -6.84
CA ILE A 426 -11.55 0.09 -6.42
C ILE A 426 -10.15 0.71 -6.36
N ASP A 427 -9.17 0.00 -5.81
CA ASP A 427 -7.78 0.47 -5.67
C ASP A 427 -7.15 0.71 -7.05
N GLN A 428 -7.41 -0.17 -8.02
CA GLN A 428 -7.02 0.02 -9.42
C GLN A 428 -7.61 1.29 -10.04
N ILE A 429 -8.87 1.61 -9.73
CA ILE A 429 -9.54 2.79 -10.26
C ILE A 429 -9.01 4.07 -9.61
N LEU A 430 -8.88 4.08 -8.28
CA LEU A 430 -8.63 5.30 -7.50
C LEU A 430 -7.14 5.61 -7.31
N GLU A 431 -6.28 4.59 -7.19
CA GLU A 431 -4.89 4.75 -6.76
C GLU A 431 -3.91 4.40 -7.89
N PHE A 432 -4.08 3.24 -8.55
CA PHE A 432 -3.06 2.72 -9.46
C PHE A 432 -3.13 3.25 -10.91
N ASN A 433 -4.31 3.60 -11.43
CA ASN A 433 -4.48 4.08 -12.82
C ASN A 433 -4.37 5.61 -12.98
N GLY A 434 -3.84 6.32 -11.98
CA GLY A 434 -3.77 7.78 -11.96
C GLY A 434 -5.09 8.44 -11.56
N ASN A 435 -5.31 9.70 -11.97
CA ASN A 435 -6.51 10.43 -11.58
C ASN A 435 -7.77 9.77 -12.17
N PRO A 436 -8.71 9.26 -11.36
CA PRO A 436 -9.87 8.54 -11.85
C PRO A 436 -10.72 9.44 -12.74
N GLY A 437 -11.07 8.94 -13.93
CA GLY A 437 -12.07 9.58 -14.79
C GLY A 437 -13.47 9.51 -14.16
N LYS A 438 -14.41 10.31 -14.69
CA LYS A 438 -15.81 10.34 -14.20
C LYS A 438 -16.45 8.95 -14.16
N GLN A 439 -16.23 8.14 -15.20
CA GLN A 439 -16.75 6.77 -15.29
C GLN A 439 -16.22 5.87 -14.16
N GLY A 440 -14.92 5.97 -13.84
CA GLY A 440 -14.34 5.21 -12.74
C GLY A 440 -14.93 5.64 -11.39
N LEU A 441 -15.16 6.94 -11.18
CA LEU A 441 -15.84 7.42 -9.98
C LEU A 441 -17.30 6.95 -9.90
N GLU A 442 -18.04 6.93 -11.01
CA GLU A 442 -19.42 6.39 -11.07
C GLU A 442 -19.45 4.88 -10.76
N GLU A 443 -18.47 4.13 -11.25
CA GLU A 443 -18.32 2.70 -10.97
C GLU A 443 -18.07 2.42 -9.48
N VAL A 444 -17.15 3.17 -8.84
CA VAL A 444 -16.89 3.04 -7.41
C VAL A 444 -18.13 3.43 -6.59
N LEU A 445 -18.89 4.44 -7.03
CA LEU A 445 -20.14 4.82 -6.37
C LEU A 445 -21.19 3.71 -6.44
N GLY A 446 -21.35 3.05 -7.60
CA GLY A 446 -22.25 1.91 -7.75
C GLY A 446 -21.87 0.73 -6.83
N ILE A 447 -20.57 0.41 -6.75
CA ILE A 447 -20.06 -0.60 -5.83
C ILE A 447 -20.37 -0.21 -4.37
N PHE A 448 -20.14 1.05 -4.00
CA PHE A 448 -20.44 1.57 -2.67
C PHE A 448 -21.93 1.39 -2.32
N ASP A 449 -22.85 1.72 -3.23
CA ASP A 449 -24.29 1.62 -3.00
C ASP A 449 -24.77 0.17 -2.78
N GLU A 450 -24.14 -0.80 -3.46
CA GLU A 450 -24.42 -2.23 -3.25
C GLU A 450 -23.83 -2.76 -1.94
N VAL A 451 -22.63 -2.31 -1.58
CA VAL A 451 -21.90 -2.78 -0.39
C VAL A 451 -22.48 -2.20 0.91
N TYR A 452 -22.92 -0.94 0.90
CA TYR A 452 -23.30 -0.20 2.12
C TYR A 452 -24.37 -0.90 2.98
N PRO A 453 -25.50 -1.41 2.43
CA PRO A 453 -26.51 -2.10 3.23
C PRO A 453 -26.01 -3.40 3.85
N ARG A 454 -25.20 -4.18 3.11
CA ARG A 454 -24.60 -5.43 3.63
C ARG A 454 -23.58 -5.12 4.72
N TRP A 455 -22.78 -4.08 4.55
CA TRP A 455 -21.85 -3.59 5.56
C TRP A 455 -22.55 -3.24 6.88
N GLU A 456 -23.67 -2.50 6.85
CA GLU A 456 -24.44 -2.18 8.06
C GLU A 456 -24.97 -3.43 8.80
N MET A 457 -25.37 -4.47 8.06
CA MET A 457 -25.78 -5.74 8.67
C MET A 457 -24.61 -6.44 9.36
N LEU A 458 -23.48 -6.55 8.66
CA LEU A 458 -22.27 -7.18 9.18
C LEU A 458 -21.71 -6.43 10.40
N LEU A 459 -21.76 -5.09 10.41
CA LEU A 459 -21.39 -4.29 11.58
C LEU A 459 -22.21 -4.69 12.83
N LYS A 460 -23.53 -4.88 12.68
CA LYS A 460 -24.40 -5.30 13.79
C LYS A 460 -24.09 -6.71 14.25
N GLU A 461 -23.75 -7.62 13.33
CA GLU A 461 -23.36 -8.98 13.66
C GLU A 461 -22.03 -9.03 14.42
N GLU A 462 -21.02 -8.29 13.95
CA GLU A 462 -19.71 -8.22 14.59
C GLU A 462 -19.79 -7.50 15.95
N GLN A 463 -20.65 -6.49 16.11
CA GLN A 463 -20.89 -5.89 17.42
C GLN A 463 -21.50 -6.89 18.41
N ARG A 464 -22.45 -7.74 17.97
CA ARG A 464 -22.99 -8.79 18.84
C ARG A 464 -21.95 -9.82 19.25
N LYS A 465 -20.98 -10.11 18.38
CA LYS A 465 -19.84 -10.99 18.70
C LYS A 465 -18.92 -10.32 19.73
N GLU A 466 -18.63 -9.03 19.57
CA GLU A 466 -17.87 -8.26 20.57
C GLU A 466 -18.54 -8.29 21.94
N ASP A 467 -19.85 -8.11 21.99
CA ASP A 467 -20.56 -8.03 23.26
C ASP A 467 -20.73 -9.41 23.98
N ARG A 468 -20.55 -10.53 23.28
CA ARG A 468 -20.94 -11.87 23.77
C ARG A 468 -19.92 -12.99 23.63
N VAL A 469 -18.98 -12.86 22.70
CA VAL A 469 -18.09 -13.96 22.26
C VAL A 469 -16.64 -13.65 22.59
N TYR A 470 -16.19 -12.41 22.36
CA TYR A 470 -14.81 -12.03 22.62
C TYR A 470 -14.64 -11.61 24.09
N GLU A 471 -14.12 -12.52 24.93
CA GLU A 471 -13.87 -12.24 26.35
C GLU A 471 -12.45 -11.70 26.62
N SER A 472 -11.50 -11.91 25.69
CA SER A 472 -10.05 -11.67 25.92
C SER A 472 -9.37 -10.80 24.86
N GLY A 473 -10.06 -9.81 24.29
CA GLY A 473 -9.47 -8.89 23.28
C GLY A 473 -9.14 -9.51 21.92
N GLU A 474 -9.39 -10.82 21.76
CA GLU A 474 -9.14 -11.61 20.54
C GLU A 474 -9.82 -11.03 19.30
N GLY A 475 -10.95 -10.35 19.51
CA GLY A 475 -11.77 -9.79 18.46
C GLY A 475 -11.02 -8.77 17.60
N ALA A 476 -10.08 -7.99 18.14
CA ALA A 476 -9.44 -6.91 17.41
C ALA A 476 -8.59 -7.41 16.22
N TYR A 477 -7.74 -8.43 16.43
CA TYR A 477 -6.95 -9.02 15.34
C TYR A 477 -7.82 -9.89 14.42
N LEU A 478 -8.69 -10.73 14.99
CA LEU A 478 -9.51 -11.67 14.21
C LEU A 478 -10.50 -10.96 13.27
N ARG A 479 -11.04 -9.81 13.68
CA ARG A 479 -11.96 -9.00 12.87
C ARG A 479 -11.38 -8.59 11.52
N ARG A 480 -10.06 -8.57 11.37
CA ARG A 480 -9.38 -8.24 10.10
C ARG A 480 -9.68 -9.25 9.00
N PHE A 481 -10.03 -10.47 9.37
CA PHE A 481 -10.44 -11.54 8.46
C PHE A 481 -11.97 -11.59 8.24
N SER A 482 -12.68 -10.52 8.60
CA SER A 482 -14.11 -10.36 8.35
C SER A 482 -14.38 -9.60 7.05
N PRO A 483 -15.40 -9.99 6.26
CA PRO A 483 -15.88 -9.16 5.14
C PRO A 483 -16.21 -7.72 5.58
N ALA A 484 -16.67 -7.54 6.82
CA ALA A 484 -16.96 -6.22 7.39
C ALA A 484 -15.73 -5.30 7.43
N TRP A 485 -14.54 -5.85 7.70
CA TRP A 485 -13.30 -5.06 7.74
C TRP A 485 -12.96 -4.52 6.35
N VAL A 486 -13.07 -5.37 5.31
CA VAL A 486 -12.84 -4.99 3.92
C VAL A 486 -13.89 -4.00 3.42
N TYR A 487 -15.17 -4.26 3.72
CA TYR A 487 -16.26 -3.35 3.35
C TYR A 487 -16.16 -2.00 4.05
N THR A 488 -15.66 -1.94 5.29
CA THR A 488 -15.42 -0.64 5.96
C THR A 488 -14.38 0.20 5.18
N ARG A 489 -13.37 -0.43 4.60
CA ARG A 489 -12.38 0.24 3.73
C ARG A 489 -13.02 0.72 2.42
N ILE A 490 -13.87 -0.10 1.81
CA ILE A 490 -14.66 0.27 0.62
C ILE A 490 -15.57 1.47 0.92
N VAL A 491 -16.29 1.45 2.05
CA VAL A 491 -17.15 2.55 2.51
C VAL A 491 -16.35 3.81 2.75
N HIS A 492 -15.17 3.71 3.38
CA HIS A 492 -14.25 4.83 3.53
C HIS A 492 -13.82 5.42 2.19
N LYS A 493 -13.38 4.59 1.23
CA LYS A 493 -13.03 5.05 -0.14
C LYS A 493 -14.24 5.65 -0.87
N GLY A 494 -15.44 5.14 -0.61
CA GLY A 494 -16.71 5.75 -1.05
C GLY A 494 -16.88 7.20 -0.58
N THR A 495 -16.44 7.56 0.62
CA THR A 495 -16.53 8.96 1.12
C THR A 495 -15.75 9.95 0.25
N TYR A 496 -14.58 9.55 -0.27
CA TYR A 496 -13.82 10.37 -1.21
C TYR A 496 -14.63 10.64 -2.48
N VAL A 497 -15.22 9.58 -3.05
CA VAL A 497 -16.03 9.66 -4.27
C VAL A 497 -17.28 10.53 -4.06
N LEU A 498 -17.99 10.37 -2.94
CA LEU A 498 -19.11 11.23 -2.55
C LEU A 498 -18.69 12.71 -2.51
N GLY A 499 -17.51 13.00 -1.95
CA GLY A 499 -16.92 14.34 -1.92
C GLY A 499 -16.63 14.89 -3.32
N ARG A 500 -16.10 14.06 -4.24
CA ARG A 500 -15.85 14.45 -5.65
C ARG A 500 -17.13 14.77 -6.41
N PHE A 501 -18.22 14.05 -6.14
CA PHE A 501 -19.55 14.34 -6.68
C PHE A 501 -20.31 15.45 -5.94
N LYS A 502 -19.70 16.05 -4.91
CA LYS A 502 -20.30 17.10 -4.05
C LYS A 502 -21.56 16.63 -3.32
N LEU A 503 -21.69 15.33 -3.10
CA LEU A 503 -22.76 14.71 -2.30
C LEU A 503 -22.43 14.84 -0.81
N HIS A 504 -22.14 16.06 -0.35
CA HIS A 504 -21.59 16.32 0.98
C HIS A 504 -22.53 15.96 2.14
N SER A 505 -23.85 15.97 1.92
CA SER A 505 -24.82 15.48 2.91
C SER A 505 -24.63 13.98 3.16
N ARG A 506 -24.58 13.20 2.08
CA ARG A 506 -24.35 11.75 2.16
C ARG A 506 -22.96 11.42 2.70
N GLU A 507 -21.95 12.18 2.28
CA GLU A 507 -20.58 12.08 2.81
C GLU A 507 -20.55 12.28 4.34
N HIS A 508 -21.26 13.29 4.86
CA HIS A 508 -21.37 13.57 6.30
C HIS A 508 -22.08 12.44 7.05
N GLU A 509 -23.19 11.92 6.51
CA GLU A 509 -23.91 10.76 7.07
C GLU A 509 -23.00 9.53 7.20
N VAL A 510 -22.27 9.18 6.13
CA VAL A 510 -21.38 8.02 6.12
C VAL A 510 -20.25 8.20 7.12
N LEU A 511 -19.65 9.40 7.22
CA LEU A 511 -18.63 9.70 8.24
C LEU A 511 -19.18 9.59 9.67
N ASN A 512 -20.46 9.93 9.90
CA ASN A 512 -21.10 9.71 11.20
C ASN A 512 -21.19 8.23 11.56
N GLU A 513 -21.64 7.38 10.63
CA GLU A 513 -21.74 5.94 10.87
C GLU A 513 -20.35 5.29 11.03
N LEU A 514 -19.35 5.70 10.23
CA LEU A 514 -17.95 5.27 10.39
C LEU A 514 -17.37 5.64 11.78
N LEU A 515 -17.67 6.84 12.29
CA LEU A 515 -17.22 7.27 13.62
C LEU A 515 -17.99 6.64 14.77
N LYS A 516 -19.24 6.20 14.53
CA LYS A 516 -20.12 5.59 15.53
C LYS A 516 -19.72 4.14 15.85
N GLN A 517 -19.31 3.36 14.85
CA GLN A 517 -18.71 2.06 15.08
C GLN A 517 -17.30 2.21 15.68
N ARG A 518 -16.85 1.21 16.46
CA ARG A 518 -15.51 1.16 17.09
C ARG A 518 -14.77 -0.16 16.84
N LEU A 519 -15.24 -0.94 15.88
CA LEU A 519 -14.76 -2.31 15.63
C LEU A 519 -13.62 -2.36 14.61
N PHE A 520 -13.66 -1.46 13.62
CA PHE A 520 -12.80 -1.52 12.43
C PHE A 520 -12.13 -0.17 12.16
N HIS A 521 -10.89 -0.22 11.65
CA HIS A 521 -10.13 0.93 11.14
C HIS A 521 -9.95 2.03 12.18
N ALA A 522 -9.55 1.68 13.40
CA ALA A 522 -9.35 2.62 14.51
C ALA A 522 -8.33 3.73 14.15
N ALA A 523 -7.28 3.37 13.41
CA ALA A 523 -6.28 4.29 12.90
C ALA A 523 -6.88 5.46 12.09
N ARG A 524 -7.96 5.23 11.34
CA ARG A 524 -8.55 6.23 10.43
C ARG A 524 -9.48 7.23 11.12
N ARG A 525 -9.79 7.02 12.41
CA ARG A 525 -10.78 7.85 13.12
C ARG A 525 -10.39 9.32 13.14
N GLY A 526 -9.11 9.63 13.32
CA GLY A 526 -8.63 11.01 13.28
C GLY A 526 -8.89 11.68 11.93
N ALA A 527 -8.60 10.99 10.82
CA ALA A 527 -8.92 11.46 9.48
C ALA A 527 -10.44 11.67 9.28
N TRP A 528 -11.28 10.76 9.78
CA TRP A 528 -12.74 10.91 9.73
C TRP A 528 -13.22 12.14 10.52
N TYR A 529 -12.69 12.39 11.72
CA TYR A 529 -12.99 13.60 12.49
C TYR A 529 -12.58 14.86 11.74
N GLN A 530 -11.37 14.89 11.17
CA GLN A 530 -10.90 16.04 10.40
C GLN A 530 -11.79 16.32 9.19
N ARG A 531 -12.14 15.29 8.41
CA ARG A 531 -12.99 15.43 7.23
C ARG A 531 -14.41 15.84 7.60
N LYS A 532 -15.00 15.24 8.63
CA LYS A 532 -16.33 15.61 9.12
C LYS A 532 -16.36 17.06 9.60
N ALA A 533 -15.36 17.49 10.39
CA ALA A 533 -15.27 18.87 10.87
C ALA A 533 -15.13 19.88 9.71
N LEU A 534 -14.42 19.51 8.64
CA LEU A 534 -14.35 20.30 7.40
C LEU A 534 -15.71 20.43 6.72
N LEU A 535 -16.48 19.35 6.61
CA LEU A 535 -17.80 19.38 6.00
C LEU A 535 -18.76 20.27 6.79
N GLU A 536 -18.73 20.13 8.12
CA GLU A 536 -19.51 20.94 9.05
C GLU A 536 -19.15 22.43 8.96
N GLU A 537 -17.86 22.77 8.85
CA GLU A 537 -17.42 24.17 8.72
C GLU A 537 -17.92 24.84 7.42
N HIS A 538 -17.91 24.09 6.31
CA HIS A 538 -17.99 24.68 4.97
C HIS A 538 -19.26 24.41 4.18
N TYR A 539 -19.99 23.30 4.43
CA TYR A 539 -21.09 22.88 3.55
C TYR A 539 -22.41 22.69 4.31
N MET A 540 -22.37 22.15 5.53
CA MET A 540 -23.59 21.72 6.22
C MET A 540 -24.57 22.85 6.52
N TYR A 541 -24.12 24.10 6.65
CA TYR A 541 -25.03 25.24 6.85
C TYR A 541 -26.02 25.46 5.69
N ALA A 542 -25.67 25.06 4.47
CA ALA A 542 -26.52 25.18 3.30
C ALA A 542 -27.36 23.92 3.04
N LEU A 543 -26.84 22.76 3.44
CA LEU A 543 -27.45 21.45 3.15
C LEU A 543 -28.42 21.00 4.24
N ASP A 544 -28.10 21.29 5.51
CA ASP A 544 -28.92 20.96 6.68
C ASP A 544 -29.03 22.19 7.60
N PRO A 545 -29.82 23.21 7.21
CA PRO A 545 -29.97 24.41 8.00
C PRO A 545 -30.73 24.11 9.31
N PRO A 546 -30.23 24.56 10.48
CA PRO A 546 -30.89 24.30 11.76
C PRO A 546 -32.29 24.91 11.82
N SER A 547 -33.24 24.12 12.32
CA SER A 547 -34.64 24.54 12.49
C SER A 547 -34.74 25.80 13.37
N GLY A 548 -35.45 26.82 12.86
CA GLY A 548 -35.69 28.07 13.59
C GLY A 548 -34.61 29.16 13.43
N ILE A 549 -33.56 28.94 12.61
CA ILE A 549 -32.56 29.97 12.28
C ILE A 549 -32.64 30.29 10.79
N SER A 550 -33.23 31.44 10.44
CA SER A 550 -33.36 31.88 9.04
C SER A 550 -32.17 32.71 8.52
N ASP A 551 -31.34 33.25 9.43
CA ASP A 551 -30.19 34.09 9.07
C ASP A 551 -28.97 33.24 8.68
N PRO A 552 -28.47 33.32 7.42
CA PRO A 552 -27.35 32.51 6.94
C PRO A 552 -26.06 32.65 7.76
N GLU A 553 -25.77 33.82 8.32
CA GLU A 553 -24.57 34.01 9.14
C GLU A 553 -24.72 33.31 10.50
N LYS A 554 -25.93 33.29 11.07
CA LYS A 554 -26.22 32.52 12.28
C LYS A 554 -26.18 31.02 12.03
N GLN A 555 -26.62 30.55 10.85
CA GLN A 555 -26.49 29.15 10.44
C GLN A 555 -25.02 28.72 10.32
N LYS A 556 -24.18 29.52 9.64
CA LYS A 556 -22.73 29.27 9.58
C LYS A 556 -22.11 29.26 10.97
N LYS A 557 -22.51 30.19 11.85
CA LYS A 557 -22.01 30.22 13.23
C LYS A 557 -22.44 28.99 14.03
N HIS A 558 -23.66 28.48 13.81
CA HIS A 558 -24.14 27.23 14.43
C HIS A 558 -23.26 26.05 14.01
N TRP A 559 -23.07 25.84 12.71
CA TRP A 559 -22.28 24.73 12.20
C TRP A 559 -20.79 24.82 12.51
N LYS A 560 -20.20 26.03 12.59
CA LYS A 560 -18.84 26.21 13.13
C LYS A 560 -18.69 25.77 14.58
N ARG A 561 -19.74 25.89 15.41
CA ARG A 561 -19.71 25.34 16.78
C ARG A 561 -19.77 23.82 16.77
N ILE A 562 -20.58 23.22 15.89
CA ILE A 562 -20.63 21.76 15.70
C ILE A 562 -19.26 21.25 15.25
N SER A 563 -18.65 21.89 14.25
CA SER A 563 -17.30 21.57 13.76
C SER A 563 -16.26 21.62 14.87
N ARG A 564 -16.30 22.65 15.74
CA ARG A 564 -15.43 22.75 16.92
C ARG A 564 -15.66 21.57 17.88
N GLN A 565 -16.92 21.26 18.20
CA GLN A 565 -17.28 20.13 19.05
C GLN A 565 -16.90 18.77 18.44
N THR A 566 -16.90 18.65 17.11
CA THR A 566 -16.42 17.45 16.42
C THR A 566 -14.91 17.30 16.59
N CYS A 567 -14.14 18.39 16.54
CA CYS A 567 -12.71 18.33 16.86
C CYS A 567 -12.44 18.01 18.34
N GLU A 568 -13.20 18.60 19.27
CA GLU A 568 -13.13 18.30 20.71
C GLU A 568 -13.36 16.79 20.95
N ARG A 569 -14.45 16.24 20.39
CA ARG A 569 -14.74 14.80 20.45
C ARG A 569 -13.63 13.94 19.86
N GLY A 570 -12.94 14.42 18.81
CA GLY A 570 -11.80 13.72 18.23
C GLY A 570 -10.57 13.70 19.15
N LEU A 571 -10.37 14.72 19.99
CA LEU A 571 -9.29 14.73 20.99
C LEU A 571 -9.64 13.89 22.23
N GLU A 572 -10.93 13.80 22.58
CA GLU A 572 -11.44 12.97 23.67
C GLU A 572 -11.55 11.48 23.32
N ASP A 573 -11.54 11.15 22.02
CA ASP A 573 -11.66 9.77 21.59
C ASP A 573 -10.37 8.98 21.83
N LYS A 574 -10.46 7.95 22.68
CA LYS A 574 -9.34 7.06 23.03
C LYS A 574 -8.71 6.36 21.82
N ASP A 575 -9.50 6.14 20.77
CA ASP A 575 -9.09 5.42 19.56
C ASP A 575 -8.57 6.40 18.48
N CYS A 576 -8.61 7.72 18.73
CA CYS A 576 -8.02 8.71 17.85
C CYS A 576 -6.51 8.80 18.09
N HIS A 577 -5.74 8.37 17.09
CA HIS A 577 -4.29 8.32 17.17
C HIS A 577 -3.69 9.72 17.38
N THR A 578 -2.60 9.75 18.16
CA THR A 578 -1.95 10.99 18.62
C THR A 578 -1.49 11.86 17.45
N ILE A 579 -1.16 11.24 16.31
CA ILE A 579 -0.71 11.91 15.09
C ILE A 579 -1.72 12.94 14.54
N TYR A 580 -3.03 12.73 14.75
CA TYR A 580 -4.07 13.65 14.26
C TYR A 580 -4.38 14.80 15.22
N HIS A 581 -3.87 14.74 16.46
CA HIS A 581 -4.21 15.70 17.51
C HIS A 581 -3.76 17.11 17.15
N TYR A 582 -2.58 17.27 16.55
CA TYR A 582 -2.06 18.58 16.14
C TYR A 582 -3.03 19.35 15.23
N ASP A 583 -3.53 18.70 14.17
CA ASP A 583 -4.42 19.33 13.20
C ASP A 583 -5.82 19.59 13.76
N LEU A 584 -6.31 18.73 14.64
CA LEU A 584 -7.56 18.94 15.37
C LEU A 584 -7.45 20.16 16.29
N GLN A 585 -6.38 20.27 17.07
CA GLN A 585 -6.09 21.41 17.95
C GLN A 585 -5.94 22.72 17.17
N LYS A 586 -5.21 22.67 16.04
CA LYS A 586 -5.05 23.81 15.12
C LYS A 586 -6.39 24.28 14.57
N ARG A 587 -7.29 23.35 14.21
CA ARG A 587 -8.65 23.69 13.76
C ARG A 587 -9.49 24.30 14.88
N ILE A 588 -9.42 23.78 16.10
CA ILE A 588 -10.10 24.37 17.27
C ILE A 588 -9.69 25.83 17.43
N LYS A 589 -8.38 26.13 17.51
CA LYS A 589 -7.87 27.51 17.63
C LYS A 589 -8.38 28.43 16.49
N LYS A 590 -8.39 27.92 15.25
CA LYS A 590 -8.92 28.67 14.08
C LYS A 590 -10.41 28.97 14.24
N LEU A 591 -11.21 27.97 14.64
CA LEU A 591 -12.67 28.09 14.80
C LEU A 591 -13.03 29.02 15.97
N GLU A 592 -12.31 28.96 17.08
CA GLU A 592 -12.53 29.84 18.23
C GLU A 592 -12.31 31.31 17.89
N LYS A 593 -11.23 31.60 17.16
CA LYS A 593 -10.96 32.93 16.62
C LYS A 593 -12.06 33.38 15.67
N ALA A 594 -12.53 32.51 14.79
CA ALA A 594 -13.62 32.80 13.86
C ALA A 594 -14.98 33.02 14.57
N LEU A 595 -15.23 32.31 15.67
CA LEU A 595 -16.43 32.43 16.50
C LEU A 595 -16.40 33.63 17.47
N LYS A 596 -15.23 34.28 17.61
CA LYS A 596 -14.94 35.37 18.55
C LYS A 596 -15.19 34.97 20.00
N ILE A 597 -14.70 33.79 20.38
CA ILE A 597 -14.80 33.30 21.76
C ILE A 597 -13.83 34.09 22.66
N PRO A 598 -14.26 34.55 23.84
CA PRO A 598 -13.38 35.25 24.79
C PRO A 598 -12.16 34.41 25.15
N MET A 599 -10.97 35.02 25.29
CA MET A 599 -9.71 34.29 25.58
C MET A 599 -9.82 33.33 26.77
N ARG A 600 -10.55 33.70 27.82
CA ARG A 600 -10.79 32.87 29.02
C ARG A 600 -11.61 31.60 28.77
N GLU A 601 -12.33 31.53 27.65
CA GLU A 601 -13.19 30.42 27.22
C GLU A 601 -12.56 29.67 26.03
N GLN A 602 -11.40 30.09 25.55
CA GLN A 602 -10.66 29.39 24.51
C GLN A 602 -9.87 28.23 25.11
N HIS A 603 -9.66 27.18 24.33
CA HIS A 603 -8.84 26.06 24.74
C HIS A 603 -7.37 26.48 24.86
N ASP A 604 -6.78 26.19 26.02
CA ASP A 604 -5.35 26.36 26.24
C ASP A 604 -4.60 25.05 25.93
N PHE A 605 -3.92 25.07 24.79
CA PHE A 605 -3.02 23.99 24.38
C PHE A 605 -1.55 24.29 24.71
N GLY A 606 -1.25 25.19 25.65
CA GLY A 606 0.13 25.55 26.02
C GLY A 606 0.99 24.37 26.51
N HIS A 607 0.35 23.31 27.02
CA HIS A 607 1.00 22.04 27.38
C HIS A 607 1.49 21.22 26.17
N VAL A 608 0.93 21.48 24.98
CA VAL A 608 1.40 20.94 23.70
C VAL A 608 2.08 22.08 22.97
N LEU A 609 3.41 22.13 22.97
CA LEU A 609 4.14 23.15 22.24
C LEU A 609 3.86 22.99 20.74
N LEU A 610 2.87 23.73 20.21
CA LEU A 610 2.64 23.91 18.77
C LEU A 610 3.75 24.79 18.16
N SER A 611 4.98 24.67 18.67
CA SER A 611 6.16 25.40 18.21
C SER A 611 6.63 24.82 16.88
N LYS A 612 7.18 25.70 16.06
CA LYS A 612 7.92 25.29 14.86
C LYS A 612 9.26 24.70 15.27
N ALA A 613 9.78 23.78 14.47
CA ALA A 613 11.15 23.33 14.60
C ALA A 613 12.14 24.51 14.51
N LEU A 614 13.24 24.42 15.23
CA LEU A 614 14.30 25.44 15.22
C LEU A 614 15.12 25.29 13.95
N GLU A 615 15.39 26.39 13.25
CA GLU A 615 16.29 26.37 12.10
C GLU A 615 17.73 26.53 12.57
N VAL A 616 18.59 25.60 12.18
CA VAL A 616 20.03 25.59 12.47
C VAL A 616 20.77 25.45 11.15
N SER A 617 21.95 26.05 11.02
CA SER A 617 22.80 25.88 9.85
C SER A 617 24.12 25.24 10.23
N VAL A 618 24.61 24.34 9.37
CA VAL A 618 25.95 23.76 9.46
C VAL A 618 26.65 24.01 8.13
N GLU A 619 27.84 24.59 8.21
CA GLU A 619 28.68 24.89 7.05
C GLU A 619 29.70 23.78 6.84
N GLY A 620 29.88 23.37 5.58
CA GLY A 620 30.87 22.35 5.20
C GLY A 620 31.39 22.52 3.78
N ILE A 621 32.31 21.63 3.39
CA ILE A 621 32.89 21.59 2.04
C ILE A 621 32.18 20.50 1.24
N GLN A 622 31.50 20.87 0.15
CA GLN A 622 30.82 19.93 -0.73
C GLN A 622 31.73 19.49 -1.88
N ILE A 623 31.76 18.20 -2.19
CA ILE A 623 32.46 17.65 -3.35
C ILE A 623 31.46 17.38 -4.47
N LYS A 624 31.69 17.97 -5.64
CA LYS A 624 30.95 17.66 -6.88
C LYS A 624 31.85 16.84 -7.80
N LYS A 625 31.47 15.59 -8.05
CA LYS A 625 32.18 14.71 -8.98
C LYS A 625 31.65 14.94 -10.40
N ASN A 626 32.48 15.50 -11.27
CA ASN A 626 32.17 15.72 -12.68
C ASN A 626 32.38 14.39 -13.43
N HIS A 627 31.29 13.73 -13.83
CA HIS A 627 31.38 12.54 -14.68
C HIS A 627 31.67 12.95 -16.13
N PRO A 628 32.60 12.27 -16.84
CA PRO A 628 32.78 12.51 -18.26
C PRO A 628 31.48 12.22 -19.02
N PRO A 629 31.15 13.00 -20.07
CA PRO A 629 29.94 12.76 -20.85
C PRO A 629 29.97 11.33 -21.42
N PRO A 630 28.84 10.59 -21.39
CA PRO A 630 28.81 9.24 -21.93
C PRO A 630 29.27 9.26 -23.39
N LEU A 631 30.24 8.40 -23.72
CA LEU A 631 30.75 8.22 -25.08
C LEU A 631 29.56 8.05 -26.04
N LYS A 632 29.43 9.02 -26.95
CA LYS A 632 28.39 9.16 -27.99
C LYS A 632 27.86 7.80 -28.47
N ARG A 633 26.72 7.34 -27.93
CA ARG A 633 25.85 6.42 -28.67
C ARG A 633 25.16 7.20 -29.78
N ARG A 634 25.11 6.59 -30.96
CA ARG A 634 24.74 7.16 -32.26
C ARG A 634 23.49 8.04 -32.21
N ALA A 635 23.59 9.18 -32.91
CA ALA A 635 22.54 10.17 -33.08
C ALA A 635 21.24 9.58 -33.61
N SER A 636 20.19 9.60 -32.77
CA SER A 636 18.77 9.80 -33.15
C SER A 636 17.88 9.60 -31.92
N ALA A 637 17.93 10.54 -30.97
CA ALA A 637 16.85 10.74 -30.01
C ALA A 637 16.86 12.21 -29.59
N GLN A 638 15.69 12.83 -29.64
CA GLN A 638 15.46 14.22 -29.29
C GLN A 638 15.90 14.50 -27.86
N ILE A 639 16.60 15.62 -27.69
CA ILE A 639 17.03 16.18 -26.41
C ILE A 639 15.77 16.39 -25.56
N THR A 640 15.52 15.45 -24.66
CA THR A 640 14.67 15.65 -23.50
C THR A 640 15.67 15.85 -22.37
N GLU A 641 15.62 17.00 -21.69
CA GLU A 641 16.42 17.24 -20.50
C GLU A 641 16.12 16.14 -19.48
N GLU A 642 16.98 15.12 -19.44
CA GLU A 642 16.98 14.12 -18.37
C GLU A 642 17.30 14.88 -17.09
N LYS A 643 16.26 15.18 -16.29
CA LYS A 643 16.40 15.58 -14.89
C LYS A 643 17.37 14.58 -14.24
N GLN A 644 18.59 15.02 -13.97
CA GLN A 644 19.56 14.24 -13.21
C GLN A 644 18.87 13.79 -11.93
N ARG A 645 18.80 12.48 -11.72
CA ARG A 645 18.36 11.88 -10.45
C ARG A 645 19.16 12.54 -9.32
N SER A 646 18.48 12.92 -8.25
CA SER A 646 19.09 13.45 -7.01
C SER A 646 20.20 12.49 -6.54
N THR A 647 21.45 12.81 -6.85
CA THR A 647 22.61 12.06 -6.39
C THR A 647 22.92 12.52 -4.97
N LYS A 648 23.08 11.57 -4.02
CA LYS A 648 23.52 11.87 -2.65
C LYS A 648 24.75 12.79 -2.70
N THR A 649 24.66 13.93 -2.03
CA THR A 649 25.76 14.90 -1.99
C THR A 649 26.91 14.37 -1.16
N ILE A 650 28.14 14.53 -1.65
CA ILE A 650 29.37 14.13 -0.96
C ILE A 650 29.97 15.35 -0.28
N TRP A 651 30.39 15.21 0.97
CA TRP A 651 30.94 16.28 1.79
C TRP A 651 32.28 15.88 2.40
N VAL A 652 33.04 16.84 2.92
CA VAL A 652 34.28 16.59 3.66
C VAL A 652 34.00 16.69 5.15
N ASP A 653 34.41 15.70 5.93
CA ASP A 653 34.43 15.81 7.39
C ASP A 653 35.74 16.46 7.84
N GLU A 654 35.71 17.78 8.07
CA GLU A 654 36.88 18.54 8.53
C GLU A 654 37.33 18.13 9.95
N SER A 655 36.41 17.59 10.74
CA SER A 655 36.63 17.26 12.16
C SER A 655 37.18 15.84 12.36
N GLU A 656 36.86 14.90 11.45
CA GLU A 656 37.35 13.52 11.44
C GLU A 656 38.35 13.26 10.30
N GLY A 657 39.39 14.10 10.20
CA GLY A 657 40.56 13.81 9.37
C GLY A 657 40.43 14.11 7.87
N GLY A 658 39.37 14.80 7.43
CA GLY A 658 39.25 15.34 6.07
C GLY A 658 38.77 14.33 5.01
N GLY A 659 38.16 13.22 5.40
CA GLY A 659 37.64 12.21 4.49
C GLY A 659 36.33 12.60 3.79
N GLU A 660 36.00 11.92 2.69
CA GLU A 660 34.68 12.02 2.05
C GLU A 660 33.61 11.34 2.93
N CYS A 661 32.50 12.03 3.18
CA CYS A 661 31.39 11.56 4.00
C CYS A 661 30.03 12.01 3.42
N SER A 662 28.93 11.54 4.01
CA SER A 662 27.59 12.02 3.68
C SER A 662 27.29 13.35 4.38
N VAL A 663 26.22 14.04 3.95
CA VAL A 663 25.81 15.32 4.57
C VAL A 663 25.42 15.13 6.05
N GLU A 664 24.78 14.02 6.37
CA GLU A 664 24.32 13.71 7.73
C GLU A 664 25.49 13.41 8.65
N ALA A 665 26.53 12.71 8.16
CA ALA A 665 27.76 12.46 8.90
C ALA A 665 28.50 13.78 9.22
N MET A 666 28.66 14.66 8.23
CA MET A 666 29.28 15.98 8.43
C MET A 666 28.51 16.84 9.44
N CYS A 667 27.17 16.86 9.37
CA CYS A 667 26.36 17.54 10.37
C CYS A 667 26.51 16.91 11.76
N LEU A 668 26.50 15.58 11.86
CA LEU A 668 26.68 14.85 13.12
C LEU A 668 28.02 15.20 13.79
N SER A 669 29.10 15.30 13.02
CA SER A 669 30.42 15.68 13.56
C SER A 669 30.43 17.12 14.08
N SER A 670 29.76 18.07 13.40
CA SER A 670 29.57 19.43 13.95
C SER A 670 28.80 19.44 15.28
N TYR A 671 27.82 18.56 15.46
CA TYR A 671 27.13 18.40 16.75
C TYR A 671 28.04 17.79 17.83
N ARG A 672 28.94 16.88 17.46
CA ARG A 672 29.95 16.31 18.38
C ARG A 672 30.88 17.38 18.94
N GLU A 673 31.32 18.32 18.12
CA GLU A 673 32.13 19.47 18.57
C GLU A 673 31.39 20.36 19.57
N ARG A 674 30.05 20.43 19.46
CA ARG A 674 29.17 21.16 20.39
C ARG A 674 28.85 20.37 21.67
N GLY A 675 29.44 19.19 21.84
CA GLY A 675 29.30 18.35 23.04
C GLY A 675 28.15 17.35 23.01
N PHE A 676 27.50 17.15 21.86
CA PHE A 676 26.47 16.13 21.69
C PHE A 676 27.08 14.78 21.34
N LYS A 677 26.45 13.70 21.81
CA LYS A 677 26.57 12.37 21.18
C LYS A 677 25.39 12.18 20.23
N GLY A 678 25.50 11.26 19.28
CA GLY A 678 24.41 11.03 18.35
C GLY A 678 24.59 9.88 17.37
N TYR A 679 23.47 9.44 16.81
CA TYR A 679 23.35 8.40 15.81
C TYR A 679 22.63 8.91 14.56
N HIS A 680 23.15 8.56 13.39
CA HIS A 680 22.41 8.61 12.13
C HIS A 680 21.91 7.19 11.84
N SER A 681 20.62 6.91 12.10
CA SER A 681 20.09 5.53 12.06
C SER A 681 18.73 5.39 11.38
N GLU A 682 18.22 6.43 10.70
CA GLU A 682 16.92 6.39 10.00
C GLU A 682 15.79 5.83 10.89
N GLY A 683 15.78 6.24 12.17
CA GLY A 683 14.84 5.76 13.20
C GLY A 683 15.17 4.40 13.86
N GLY A 684 16.27 3.74 13.47
CA GLY A 684 16.72 2.45 14.00
C GLY A 684 16.96 2.45 15.51
N ILE A 685 17.51 3.54 16.05
CA ILE A 685 17.68 3.69 17.50
C ILE A 685 16.35 3.74 18.25
N LEU A 686 15.34 4.43 17.71
CA LEU A 686 14.00 4.49 18.32
C LEU A 686 13.30 3.13 18.26
N ARG A 687 13.42 2.41 17.15
CA ARG A 687 12.94 1.02 17.05
C ARG A 687 13.60 0.10 18.07
N THR A 688 14.91 0.27 18.30
CA THR A 688 15.65 -0.51 19.30
C THR A 688 15.16 -0.19 20.71
N LEU A 689 15.05 1.09 21.06
CA LEU A 689 14.50 1.51 22.35
C LEU A 689 13.08 0.98 22.57
N PHE A 690 12.21 1.08 21.55
CA PHE A 690 10.86 0.53 21.62
C PHE A 690 10.87 -0.99 21.87
N ALA A 691 11.70 -1.74 21.14
CA ALA A 691 11.80 -3.19 21.31
C ALA A 691 12.28 -3.59 22.71
N TYR A 692 13.26 -2.89 23.29
CA TYR A 692 13.65 -3.10 24.69
C TYR A 692 12.51 -2.75 25.65
N LEU A 693 11.92 -1.56 25.49
CA LEU A 693 10.91 -1.02 26.41
C LEU A 693 9.56 -1.71 26.31
N PHE A 694 9.27 -2.46 25.25
CA PHE A 694 8.01 -3.16 25.02
C PHE A 694 8.18 -4.67 24.88
N PHE A 695 9.34 -5.25 25.20
CA PHE A 695 9.63 -6.66 24.96
C PHE A 695 8.52 -7.61 25.45
N ASP A 696 8.16 -7.54 26.72
CA ASP A 696 7.09 -8.36 27.33
C ASP A 696 5.70 -8.00 26.80
N VAL A 697 5.45 -6.75 26.43
CA VAL A 697 4.19 -6.34 25.78
C VAL A 697 4.07 -6.92 24.37
N LEU A 698 5.17 -6.97 23.61
CA LEU A 698 5.19 -7.55 22.26
C LEU A 698 4.86 -9.05 22.30
N PHE A 699 5.35 -9.77 23.32
CA PHE A 699 5.22 -11.22 23.43
C PHE A 699 4.18 -11.70 24.45
N VAL A 700 3.33 -10.80 24.94
CA VAL A 700 2.14 -11.18 25.74
C VAL A 700 1.22 -12.06 24.89
N TYR A 701 0.56 -13.01 25.55
CA TYR A 701 -0.39 -13.90 24.88
C TYR A 701 -1.59 -13.11 24.37
N ILE A 702 -1.70 -13.02 23.03
CA ILE A 702 -2.91 -12.65 22.31
C ILE A 702 -3.23 -13.80 21.35
N PRO A 703 -4.47 -14.30 21.31
CA PRO A 703 -4.82 -15.42 20.43
C PRO A 703 -4.57 -15.11 18.95
N ASN A 704 -4.08 -16.10 18.21
CA ASN A 704 -3.87 -16.09 16.75
C ASN A 704 -2.79 -15.16 16.18
N VAL A 705 -2.14 -14.31 17.00
CA VAL A 705 -1.07 -13.43 16.52
C VAL A 705 0.30 -14.11 16.46
N PHE A 706 0.46 -15.25 17.14
CA PHE A 706 1.65 -16.11 17.07
C PHE A 706 1.26 -17.48 16.52
N GLN A 707 1.46 -17.69 15.22
CA GLN A 707 1.09 -18.92 14.51
C GLN A 707 2.27 -19.89 14.35
N THR A 708 3.51 -19.41 14.50
CA THR A 708 4.72 -20.25 14.45
C THR A 708 5.69 -19.88 15.56
N ALA A 709 6.60 -20.79 15.92
CA ALA A 709 7.65 -20.57 16.91
C ALA A 709 8.85 -19.74 16.38
N TYR A 710 8.75 -19.19 15.18
CA TYR A 710 9.85 -18.50 14.48
C TYR A 710 9.54 -17.02 14.22
N GLN A 711 8.49 -16.49 14.84
CA GLN A 711 8.12 -15.10 14.76
C GLN A 711 9.03 -14.22 15.65
N THR A 712 9.46 -13.11 15.07
CA THR A 712 10.23 -12.02 15.72
C THR A 712 9.33 -10.93 16.30
N CYS A 713 8.04 -10.96 15.96
CA CYS A 713 7.00 -10.07 16.47
C CYS A 713 5.59 -10.68 16.27
N PRO A 714 4.56 -10.17 16.95
CA PRO A 714 3.20 -10.65 16.73
C PRO A 714 2.66 -10.15 15.38
N LEU A 715 1.81 -10.96 14.73
CA LEU A 715 1.26 -10.65 13.40
C LEU A 715 0.43 -9.35 13.36
N ASP A 716 -0.07 -8.90 14.51
CA ASP A 716 -0.86 -7.68 14.60
C ASP A 716 -0.02 -6.40 14.72
N LEU A 717 1.30 -6.48 14.94
CA LEU A 717 2.17 -5.30 15.15
C LEU A 717 2.08 -4.25 14.04
N HIS A 718 1.98 -4.69 12.79
CA HIS A 718 1.93 -3.82 11.62
C HIS A 718 0.50 -3.40 11.23
N THR A 719 -0.43 -3.49 12.19
CA THR A 719 -1.87 -3.37 11.95
C THR A 719 -2.49 -2.45 12.99
N ASP A 720 -3.67 -1.93 12.69
CA ASP A 720 -4.44 -1.09 13.62
C ASP A 720 -5.03 -1.87 14.81
N ALA A 721 -4.81 -3.19 14.89
CA ALA A 721 -5.24 -4.04 15.98
C ALA A 721 -4.21 -4.17 17.12
N PHE A 722 -2.91 -3.86 16.91
CA PHE A 722 -1.88 -4.03 17.93
C PHE A 722 -2.17 -3.24 19.20
N PHE A 723 -2.44 -1.95 19.06
CA PHE A 723 -2.69 -1.05 20.19
C PHE A 723 -3.98 -1.41 20.94
N PRO A 724 -5.15 -1.58 20.28
CA PRO A 724 -6.37 -1.97 20.97
C PRO A 724 -6.26 -3.31 21.72
N SER A 725 -5.58 -4.30 21.14
CA SER A 725 -5.44 -5.64 21.73
C SER A 725 -4.62 -5.66 23.01
N ARG A 726 -3.75 -4.65 23.21
CA ARG A 726 -2.84 -4.53 24.37
C ARG A 726 -2.97 -3.19 25.07
N ALA A 727 -4.12 -2.54 24.95
CA ALA A 727 -4.28 -1.16 25.42
C ALA A 727 -3.99 -1.03 26.91
N SER A 728 -4.32 -2.04 27.72
CA SER A 728 -4.04 -2.05 29.16
C SER A 728 -2.53 -2.11 29.43
N GLU A 729 -1.85 -3.08 28.83
CA GLU A 729 -0.42 -3.36 28.99
C GLU A 729 0.42 -2.19 28.45
N ILE A 730 0.05 -1.67 27.28
CA ILE A 730 0.69 -0.51 26.67
C ILE A 730 0.54 0.70 27.58
N ASN A 731 -0.68 1.04 28.01
CA ASN A 731 -0.88 2.22 28.86
C ASN A 731 -0.17 2.10 30.21
N HIS A 732 -0.12 0.89 30.79
CA HIS A 732 0.66 0.64 32.01
C HIS A 732 2.16 0.89 31.77
N ARG A 733 2.73 0.30 30.71
CA ARG A 733 4.14 0.50 30.32
C ARG A 733 4.47 1.97 30.06
N LEU A 734 3.57 2.70 29.41
CA LEU A 734 3.75 4.13 29.16
C LEU A 734 3.85 4.94 30.46
N VAL A 735 3.07 4.58 31.49
CA VAL A 735 3.16 5.21 32.82
C VAL A 735 4.47 4.85 33.52
N GLU A 736 4.94 3.60 33.43
CA GLU A 736 6.24 3.20 33.97
C GLU A 736 7.40 4.00 33.34
N ILE A 737 7.39 4.14 32.01
CA ILE A 737 8.36 4.93 31.26
C ILE A 737 8.29 6.40 31.68
N ALA A 738 7.09 6.97 31.78
CA ALA A 738 6.89 8.36 32.21
C ALA A 738 7.43 8.63 33.62
N ASN A 739 7.39 7.63 34.51
CA ASN A 739 7.93 7.71 35.87
C ASN A 739 9.44 7.42 35.97
N GLY A 740 10.13 7.22 34.85
CA GLY A 740 11.59 7.06 34.81
C GLY A 740 12.10 5.61 34.90
N ASN A 741 11.23 4.59 34.78
CA ASN A 741 11.64 3.18 34.87
C ASN A 741 12.31 2.64 33.60
N ALA A 742 12.43 3.43 32.53
CA ALA A 742 12.97 3.00 31.24
C ALA A 742 14.34 2.31 31.33
N ALA A 743 15.27 2.87 32.12
CA ALA A 743 16.60 2.30 32.29
C ALA A 743 16.58 0.91 32.96
N GLN A 744 15.69 0.69 33.93
CA GLN A 744 15.55 -0.58 34.62
C GLN A 744 14.98 -1.66 33.68
N ILE A 745 13.99 -1.29 32.87
CA ILE A 745 13.38 -2.19 31.87
C ILE A 745 14.44 -2.63 30.85
N ILE A 746 15.21 -1.68 30.30
CA ILE A 746 16.29 -1.98 29.35
C ILE A 746 17.31 -2.95 29.95
N ARG A 747 17.81 -2.71 31.17
CA ARG A 747 18.76 -3.60 31.84
C ARG A 747 18.22 -5.01 32.01
N SER A 748 16.98 -5.15 32.48
CA SER A 748 16.37 -6.45 32.71
C SER A 748 16.20 -7.28 31.43
N VAL A 749 15.88 -6.63 30.30
CA VAL A 749 15.79 -7.30 28.99
C VAL A 749 17.19 -7.64 28.47
N ASP A 750 18.14 -6.71 28.56
CA ASP A 750 19.52 -6.90 28.09
C ASP A 750 20.20 -8.08 28.81
N GLU A 751 20.13 -8.12 30.15
CA GLU A 751 20.69 -9.20 30.98
C GLU A 751 20.15 -10.58 30.61
N ARG A 752 18.87 -10.66 30.21
CA ARG A 752 18.20 -11.94 29.90
C ARG A 752 18.44 -12.39 28.46
N GLU A 753 18.45 -11.46 27.52
CA GLU A 753 18.32 -11.78 26.08
C GLU A 753 19.58 -11.50 25.25
N ARG A 754 20.53 -10.68 25.73
CA ARG A 754 21.72 -10.28 24.95
C ARG A 754 22.64 -11.46 24.65
N GLU A 755 22.87 -12.37 25.61
CA GLU A 755 23.70 -13.56 25.40
C GLU A 755 23.10 -14.50 24.33
N ARG A 756 21.76 -14.67 24.37
CA ARG A 756 21.02 -15.44 23.36
C ARG A 756 20.97 -14.73 22.00
N LYS A 757 21.22 -13.42 21.94
CA LYS A 757 20.98 -12.58 20.75
C LYS A 757 19.58 -12.83 20.19
N THR A 758 18.58 -12.79 21.07
CA THR A 758 17.20 -13.10 20.72
C THR A 758 16.71 -12.21 19.58
N CYS A 759 16.08 -12.82 18.58
CA CYS A 759 15.66 -12.15 17.36
C CYS A 759 14.29 -11.49 17.54
N VAL A 760 14.29 -10.17 17.67
CA VAL A 760 13.09 -9.34 17.84
C VAL A 760 13.07 -8.25 16.79
N ILE A 761 11.89 -7.95 16.25
CA ILE A 761 11.75 -6.86 15.28
C ILE A 761 12.20 -5.52 15.88
N GLY A 762 12.95 -4.74 15.11
CA GLY A 762 13.42 -3.42 15.53
C GLY A 762 14.56 -3.42 16.56
N LEU A 763 14.88 -4.57 17.16
CA LEU A 763 15.96 -4.70 18.14
C LEU A 763 17.31 -4.92 17.43
N ASN A 764 18.23 -3.97 17.60
CA ASN A 764 19.61 -4.15 17.15
C ASN A 764 20.56 -4.28 18.36
N TRP A 765 21.21 -5.44 18.47
CA TRP A 765 22.18 -5.76 19.54
C TRP A 765 23.51 -5.02 19.40
N ASP A 766 23.79 -4.42 18.23
CA ASP A 766 25.01 -3.66 17.96
C ASP A 766 25.03 -2.29 18.64
N PHE A 767 23.88 -1.80 19.12
CA PHE A 767 23.86 -0.61 19.98
C PHE A 767 24.39 -0.96 21.37
N GLU A 768 25.34 -0.15 21.83
CA GLU A 768 25.95 -0.28 23.14
C GLU A 768 24.93 -0.01 24.25
N LEU A 769 24.89 -0.89 25.26
CA LEU A 769 23.96 -0.78 26.38
C LEU A 769 24.12 0.56 27.12
N ASP A 770 25.37 0.99 27.33
CA ASP A 770 25.67 2.24 28.04
C ASP A 770 25.07 3.45 27.32
N ASP A 771 25.11 3.49 25.99
CA ASP A 771 24.49 4.56 25.22
C ASP A 771 22.95 4.52 25.34
N LEU A 772 22.34 3.34 25.29
CA LEU A 772 20.88 3.21 25.49
C LEU A 772 20.45 3.73 26.87
N LEU A 773 21.20 3.39 27.92
CA LEU A 773 20.94 3.85 29.29
C LEU A 773 21.17 5.36 29.45
N GLU A 774 22.21 5.90 28.81
CA GLU A 774 22.49 7.34 28.82
C GLU A 774 21.41 8.12 28.08
N ILE A 775 20.94 7.62 26.93
CA ILE A 775 19.85 8.20 26.14
C ILE A 775 18.57 8.29 26.97
N VAL A 776 18.09 7.19 27.54
CA VAL A 776 16.86 7.23 28.35
C VAL A 776 17.02 8.05 29.63
N GLY A 777 18.25 8.18 30.14
CA GLY A 777 18.57 9.06 31.25
C GLY A 777 18.64 10.55 30.89
N CYS A 778 18.71 10.90 29.60
CA CYS A 778 18.62 12.28 29.08
C CYS A 778 17.24 12.60 28.52
N PHE A 779 16.40 11.59 28.28
CA PHE A 779 15.06 11.75 27.76
C PHE A 779 14.11 12.18 28.88
N ASP A 780 13.23 13.13 28.61
CA ASP A 780 12.06 13.33 29.47
C ASP A 780 11.16 12.09 29.42
N GLY A 781 10.80 11.53 30.58
CA GLY A 781 10.06 10.27 30.63
C GLY A 781 8.69 10.35 29.93
N ALA A 782 7.96 11.46 30.10
CA ALA A 782 6.65 11.64 29.48
C ALA A 782 6.77 11.82 27.96
N ALA A 783 7.82 12.49 27.51
CA ALA A 783 8.14 12.61 26.09
C ALA A 783 8.50 11.25 25.47
N LEU A 784 9.34 10.44 26.13
CA LEU A 784 9.69 9.09 25.69
C LEU A 784 8.46 8.18 25.62
N ALA A 785 7.59 8.26 26.62
CA ALA A 785 6.31 7.56 26.61
C ALA A 785 5.44 7.99 25.42
N THR A 786 5.38 9.29 25.10
CA THR A 786 4.63 9.78 23.93
C THR A 786 5.17 9.22 22.61
N VAL A 787 6.50 9.16 22.43
CA VAL A 787 7.13 8.53 21.27
C VAL A 787 6.77 7.04 21.19
N CYS A 788 6.89 6.31 22.30
CA CYS A 788 6.52 4.89 22.35
C CYS A 788 5.04 4.66 22.06
N LYS A 789 4.15 5.56 22.51
CA LYS A 789 2.72 5.49 22.22
C LYS A 789 2.45 5.62 20.73
N VAL A 790 3.12 6.55 20.04
CA VAL A 790 2.97 6.71 18.58
C VAL A 790 3.49 5.49 17.84
N MET A 791 4.62 4.91 18.27
CA MET A 791 5.13 3.66 17.69
C MET A 791 4.18 2.48 17.93
N ALA A 792 3.55 2.38 19.10
CA ALA A 792 2.56 1.35 19.37
C ALA A 792 1.26 1.56 18.57
N GLN A 793 0.85 2.80 18.32
CA GLN A 793 -0.34 3.09 17.51
C GLN A 793 -0.11 2.83 16.01
N GLU A 794 1.08 3.09 15.49
CA GLU A 794 1.36 3.12 14.04
C GLU A 794 2.76 2.59 13.67
N TYR A 795 3.13 1.39 14.13
CA TYR A 795 4.49 0.85 13.97
C TYR A 795 4.96 0.76 12.52
N ARG A 796 4.08 0.32 11.59
CA ARG A 796 4.41 0.12 10.17
C ARG A 796 4.71 1.43 9.44
N VAL A 797 3.76 2.36 9.45
CA VAL A 797 3.83 3.61 8.66
C VAL A 797 4.84 4.57 9.28
N ARG A 798 5.04 4.52 10.60
CA ARG A 798 5.81 5.52 11.33
C ARG A 798 7.20 5.05 11.74
N GLY A 799 7.63 3.88 11.28
CA GLY A 799 9.05 3.53 11.26
C GLY A 799 9.87 4.44 10.33
N GLY A 800 9.24 5.07 9.33
CA GLY A 800 9.87 6.01 8.41
C GLY A 800 9.60 7.48 8.76
N GLY A 801 10.43 8.38 8.23
CA GLY A 801 10.29 9.84 8.37
C GLY A 801 10.58 10.41 9.77
N ILE A 802 11.17 9.62 10.66
CA ILE A 802 11.81 10.13 11.88
C ILE A 802 13.00 11.00 11.46
N PRO A 803 13.26 12.15 12.12
CA PRO A 803 14.41 12.99 11.79
C PRO A 803 15.73 12.23 11.73
N ASP A 804 16.57 12.57 10.75
CA ASP A 804 17.79 11.82 10.40
C ASP A 804 18.72 11.56 11.59
N LEU A 805 19.00 12.60 12.36
CA LEU A 805 19.92 12.56 13.50
C LEU A 805 19.16 12.48 14.83
N PHE A 806 19.51 11.47 15.61
CA PHE A 806 19.16 11.38 17.03
C PHE A 806 20.36 11.82 17.86
N LEU A 807 20.20 12.91 18.62
CA LEU A 807 21.27 13.52 19.40
C LEU A 807 20.90 13.55 20.88
N TRP A 808 21.89 13.40 21.76
CA TRP A 808 21.72 13.61 23.19
C TRP A 808 22.94 14.26 23.81
N ASN A 809 22.71 15.01 24.88
CA ASN A 809 23.76 15.66 25.66
C ASN A 809 23.71 15.16 27.11
N PRO A 810 24.71 14.40 27.58
CA PRO A 810 24.72 13.83 28.93
C PRO A 810 24.85 14.86 30.04
N LYS A 811 25.46 16.01 29.75
CA LYS A 811 25.67 17.11 30.69
C LYS A 811 24.39 17.90 30.88
N ASP A 812 23.73 18.24 29.78
CA ASP A 812 22.52 19.06 29.79
C ASP A 812 21.25 18.24 30.02
N LYS A 813 21.34 16.90 29.94
CA LYS A 813 20.22 15.96 30.06
C LYS A 813 19.11 16.30 29.07
N THR A 814 19.51 16.47 27.81
CA THR A 814 18.60 16.81 26.71
C THR A 814 18.73 15.85 25.55
N VAL A 815 17.60 15.54 24.92
CA VAL A 815 17.52 14.84 23.64
C VAL A 815 17.08 15.83 22.56
N VAL A 816 17.70 15.74 21.40
CA VAL A 816 17.43 16.58 20.23
C VAL A 816 17.28 15.70 19.00
N PHE A 817 16.25 15.94 18.21
CA PHE A 817 16.10 15.35 16.89
C PHE A 817 16.44 16.41 15.85
N SER A 818 17.32 16.08 14.89
CA SER A 818 17.72 17.02 13.84
C SER A 818 17.49 16.39 12.47
N GLU A 819 16.62 17.01 11.67
CA GLU A 819 16.36 16.65 10.27
C GLU A 819 17.32 17.46 9.40
N VAL A 820 18.15 16.78 8.60
CA VAL A 820 19.20 17.41 7.79
C VAL A 820 18.66 17.68 6.40
N LYS A 821 18.71 18.95 5.97
CA LYS A 821 18.25 19.37 4.64
C LYS A 821 19.34 20.10 3.89
N SER A 822 19.48 19.77 2.61
CA SER A 822 20.30 20.55 1.67
C SER A 822 19.44 21.64 1.01
N GLU A 823 20.06 22.63 0.35
CA GLU A 823 19.38 23.83 -0.18
C GLU A 823 18.13 23.57 -1.04
N ASN A 824 18.02 22.41 -1.68
CA ASN A 824 16.90 22.07 -2.57
C ASN A 824 15.92 21.04 -1.98
N ASP A 825 16.15 20.56 -0.76
CA ASP A 825 15.34 19.50 -0.18
C ASP A 825 14.13 20.04 0.61
N ARG A 826 13.02 19.32 0.56
CA ARG A 826 11.76 19.68 1.23
C ARG A 826 11.35 18.60 2.20
N LEU A 827 10.68 18.99 3.28
CA LEU A 827 10.12 18.04 4.23
C LEU A 827 8.98 17.23 3.61
N SER A 828 9.05 15.91 3.76
CA SER A 828 7.92 15.03 3.45
C SER A 828 6.78 15.19 4.47
N ASP A 829 5.59 14.70 4.14
CA ASP A 829 4.41 14.79 5.00
C ASP A 829 4.61 13.98 6.30
N THR A 830 5.23 12.81 6.19
CA THR A 830 5.59 11.97 7.33
C THR A 830 6.67 12.63 8.21
N GLN A 831 7.66 13.32 7.63
CA GLN A 831 8.63 14.11 8.41
C GLN A 831 7.96 15.26 9.17
N ARG A 832 7.07 16.01 8.50
CA ARG A 832 6.30 17.08 9.15
C ARG A 832 5.46 16.55 10.31
N MET A 833 4.84 15.39 10.14
CA MET A 833 4.08 14.73 11.21
C MET A 833 4.98 14.38 12.40
N TRP A 834 6.15 13.77 12.18
CA TRP A 834 7.07 13.43 13.28
C TRP A 834 7.57 14.67 14.00
N ILE A 835 7.88 15.75 13.28
CA ILE A 835 8.22 17.04 13.88
C ILE A 835 7.08 17.52 14.79
N HIS A 836 5.82 17.46 14.34
CA HIS A 836 4.66 17.88 15.15
C HIS A 836 4.45 17.01 16.39
N VAL A 837 4.65 15.70 16.29
CA VAL A 837 4.56 14.77 17.41
C VAL A 837 5.66 15.07 18.44
N LEU A 838 6.92 15.19 17.97
CA LEU A 838 8.07 15.41 18.83
C LEU A 838 8.01 16.78 19.53
N THR A 839 7.69 17.86 18.79
CA THR A 839 7.53 19.19 19.41
C THR A 839 6.34 19.23 20.35
N GLY A 840 5.23 18.57 20.00
CA GLY A 840 4.06 18.42 20.86
C GLY A 840 4.37 17.67 22.17
N ALA A 841 5.30 16.72 22.13
CA ALA A 841 5.81 16.00 23.30
C ALA A 841 6.86 16.81 24.11
N GLY A 842 7.18 18.04 23.70
CA GLY A 842 8.18 18.88 24.36
C GLY A 842 9.63 18.58 23.98
N ILE A 843 9.87 17.75 22.96
CA ILE A 843 11.20 17.39 22.48
C ILE A 843 11.71 18.49 21.54
N ARG A 844 12.98 18.88 21.70
CA ARG A 844 13.62 19.83 20.80
C ARG A 844 13.83 19.18 19.43
N VAL A 845 13.30 19.82 18.39
CA VAL A 845 13.48 19.40 17.00
C VAL A 845 14.14 20.53 16.20
N GLU A 846 15.16 20.19 15.43
CA GLU A 846 15.93 21.10 14.61
C GLU A 846 15.82 20.74 13.13
N LEU A 847 15.66 21.76 12.29
CA LEU A 847 15.85 21.69 10.84
C LEU A 847 17.26 22.18 10.55
N CYS A 848 18.17 21.23 10.30
CA CYS A 848 19.58 21.48 10.08
C CYS A 848 19.85 21.67 8.59
N ASN A 849 20.00 22.93 8.18
CA ASN A 849 20.36 23.30 6.82
C ASN A 849 21.88 23.11 6.62
N ALA A 850 22.25 22.15 5.78
CA ALA A 850 23.63 21.95 5.36
C ALA A 850 23.98 22.93 4.22
N ILE A 851 24.89 23.85 4.50
CA ILE A 851 25.29 24.93 3.59
C ILE A 851 26.72 24.67 3.11
N ALA A 852 26.91 24.71 1.80
CA ALA A 852 28.24 24.58 1.21
C ALA A 852 28.98 25.91 1.36
N ARG A 853 29.97 25.96 2.26
CA ARG A 853 30.91 27.07 2.38
C ARG A 853 31.89 27.09 1.21
N GLU A 854 32.29 25.90 0.74
CA GLU A 854 33.16 25.69 -0.39
C GLU A 854 32.64 24.52 -1.23
N VAL A 855 32.70 24.62 -2.56
CA VAL A 855 32.36 23.53 -3.49
C VAL A 855 33.60 23.13 -4.27
N ARG A 856 34.08 21.90 -4.06
CA ARG A 856 35.23 21.32 -4.77
C ARG A 856 34.76 20.45 -5.91
N GLU A 857 35.11 20.84 -7.13
CA GLU A 857 34.85 20.02 -8.32
C GLU A 857 36.02 19.06 -8.57
N ILE A 858 35.73 17.77 -8.59
CA ILE A 858 36.72 16.71 -8.84
C ILE A 858 36.26 15.92 -10.06
N ASN A 859 37.15 15.61 -11.00
CA ASN A 859 36.80 14.72 -12.11
C ASN A 859 36.61 13.29 -11.57
N ALA A 860 35.48 12.67 -11.85
CA ALA A 860 35.27 11.27 -11.49
C ALA A 860 36.27 10.40 -12.28
N GLU A 861 37.07 9.60 -11.59
CA GLU A 861 37.96 8.60 -12.21
C GLU A 861 37.19 7.50 -12.96
#